data_AF-R7I366-F1
#
_entry.id   AF-R7I366-F1
#
_cell.length_a   1.000
_cell.length_b   1.000
_cell.length_c   1.000
_cell.angle_alpha   90.00
_cell.angle_beta   90.00
_cell.angle_gamma   90.00
#
_symmetry.space_group_name_H-M   'P 1'
#
loop_
_entity.id
_entity.type
_entity.pdbx_description
1 polymer ?
#
loop_
_entity_poly.entity_id
_entity_poly.type
_entity_poly.pdbx_seq_one_letter_code
_entity_poly.pdbx_strand_id
1 'polypeptide(L)'
;MDLINKILKLNLEQREKLLKKIEVEGDQYGIYPLTSGQYLLWCGYRAEINKTHFSNPGVIMNIKNITREKLDEIIEQLCRMHDALRFKYIEIDGKVFQYIDNDSKPTIIEKDLSDVPEEYLDEKVNDCCAEFYGKPFDLYNENPVMMEIIKKSESEFAWIICLHHIIGDAFSIGVLTKDIRKILEHTAEKQKYQFGFYALEQNTEKAKQIEEKNICYWTEKIKNVDKFMDIPTDYARNCDRQDNAEDVIVELSGKAYKSMKQMAKQTKGNMYNVISSLFSIVMQEYTRKKNIIFGTTFFNREKEKYSSLVGNFATVVPFVFSYQSEMTVEEYIAHNMQELKIAIEHGEVPITKIQEKFPMDRKEDIFPLYQITCVYNSLNMLGGNHFEVNGIQFDMRDLNDEKRQVHYTLDICFEVIDYGDKCQFRVHYCNKIFERESIENVIHIFQELMENIENLKNVKLRDIVLTGGKKVDLRDIRVVNEYNVCLPTNFIGNIQKLENELWVETGKVGKIAFDGTVKIDESKSYKVEYQGKEIDFREITKILKQEMPEIEVEYRYIDNQHLIMNYYNCQQQLKLEKVKKITGILPTIIYKTQDYKQNTVLRHQDNIYRSMDYLREQGYQVYALQNDETEIFTIVLCGETAAKNDEIEKLKNTICDDDIIFVYHRGRIEQDELSVLENRTQEYCYPQRKKSLTEQKLINIWKSILGHDMFGIYDHFYEVGGNSVKVLQLQKAINQSFEVKLKITDLFVYNTVSEQGRYLDQGETPEAEVECMHF
;
A
#
# COMPACT_ATOMS: atom_id res chain seq x y z
N MET A 1 18.06 16.05 30.22
CA MET A 1 19.16 15.09 30.55
C MET A 1 19.11 14.51 31.97
N ASP A 2 19.05 15.32 33.03
CA ASP A 2 19.17 14.83 34.43
C ASP A 2 18.03 13.88 34.89
N LEU A 3 16.82 14.05 34.35
CA LEU A 3 15.65 13.22 34.69
C LEU A 3 15.68 11.83 34.05
N ILE A 4 16.05 11.72 32.77
CA ILE A 4 16.17 10.44 32.05
C ILE A 4 17.20 9.55 32.76
N ASN A 5 18.34 10.13 33.12
CA ASN A 5 19.37 9.43 33.88
C ASN A 5 18.88 9.01 35.28
N LYS A 6 17.97 9.76 35.90
CA LYS A 6 17.32 9.36 37.17
C LYS A 6 16.33 8.22 36.96
N ILE A 7 15.52 8.24 35.89
CA ILE A 7 14.58 7.17 35.54
C ILE A 7 15.34 5.86 35.28
N LEU A 8 16.43 5.92 34.52
CA LEU A 8 17.25 4.73 34.20
C LEU A 8 17.97 4.14 35.43
N LYS A 9 18.17 4.92 36.50
CA LYS A 9 18.77 4.46 37.77
C LYS A 9 17.76 3.80 38.72
N LEU A 10 16.46 3.89 38.46
CA LEU A 10 15.44 3.20 39.25
C LEU A 10 15.52 1.69 39.01
N ASN A 11 15.14 0.90 40.01
CA ASN A 11 14.94 -0.54 39.80
C ASN A 11 13.71 -0.79 38.89
N LEU A 12 13.60 -2.00 38.34
CA LEU A 12 12.57 -2.34 37.35
C LEU A 12 11.15 -2.04 37.84
N GLU A 13 10.79 -2.44 39.06
CA GLU A 13 9.43 -2.26 39.60
C GLU A 13 9.08 -0.77 39.81
N GLN A 14 10.03 0.01 40.37
CA GLN A 14 9.87 1.45 40.55
C GLN A 14 9.74 2.17 39.21
N ARG A 15 10.55 1.76 38.22
CA ARG A 15 10.55 2.32 36.88
C ARG A 15 9.25 2.00 36.17
N GLU A 16 8.78 0.76 36.18
CA GLU A 16 7.49 0.37 35.60
C GLU A 16 6.33 1.17 36.19
N LYS A 17 6.31 1.33 37.53
CA LYS A 17 5.28 2.13 38.21
C LYS A 17 5.32 3.60 37.79
N LEU A 18 6.52 4.18 37.65
CA LEU A 18 6.70 5.57 37.19
C LEU A 18 6.28 5.73 35.73
N LEU A 19 6.71 4.83 34.84
CA LEU A 19 6.34 4.86 33.42
C LEU A 19 4.82 4.75 33.25
N LYS A 20 4.16 3.85 34.00
CA LYS A 20 2.70 3.73 33.99
C LYS A 20 2.00 5.00 34.47
N LYS A 21 2.60 5.73 35.42
CA LYS A 21 2.09 7.03 35.86
C LYS A 21 2.25 8.08 34.75
N ILE A 22 3.42 8.16 34.12
CA ILE A 22 3.69 9.10 33.01
C ILE A 22 2.72 8.87 31.84
N GLU A 23 2.39 7.63 31.51
CA GLU A 23 1.42 7.30 30.45
C GLU A 23 0.02 7.89 30.70
N VAL A 24 -0.36 8.11 31.96
CA VAL A 24 -1.72 8.56 32.33
C VAL A 24 -1.76 10.04 32.69
N GLU A 25 -0.76 10.50 33.44
CA GLU A 25 -0.75 11.82 34.06
C GLU A 25 0.33 12.74 33.47
N GLY A 26 1.25 12.19 32.68
CA GLY A 26 2.50 12.84 32.33
C GLY A 26 3.39 12.99 33.56
N ASP A 27 4.37 13.89 33.49
CA ASP A 27 5.07 14.34 34.68
C ASP A 27 5.19 15.87 34.77
N GLN A 28 5.63 16.33 35.94
CA GLN A 28 5.88 17.75 36.20
C GLN A 28 7.04 18.34 35.39
N TYR A 29 7.78 17.51 34.66
CA TYR A 29 8.97 17.89 33.89
C TYR A 29 8.71 17.91 32.38
N GLY A 30 7.46 17.65 31.95
CA GLY A 30 7.05 17.70 30.56
C GLY A 30 7.37 16.44 29.76
N ILE A 31 7.37 15.26 30.39
CA ILE A 31 7.34 13.96 29.70
C ILE A 31 5.88 13.54 29.47
N TYR A 32 5.57 13.13 28.24
CA TYR A 32 4.25 12.72 27.79
C TYR A 32 4.34 11.40 27.00
N PRO A 33 3.29 10.57 27.01
CA PRO A 33 3.17 9.48 26.05
C PRO A 33 3.00 10.04 24.63
N LEU A 34 3.19 9.18 23.62
CA LEU A 34 2.80 9.49 22.25
C LEU A 34 1.30 9.23 22.07
N THR A 35 0.66 9.96 21.15
CA THR A 35 -0.65 9.54 20.63
C THR A 35 -0.50 8.27 19.78
N SER A 36 -1.59 7.54 19.54
CA SER A 36 -1.55 6.35 18.68
C SER A 36 -1.05 6.69 17.25
N GLY A 37 -1.40 7.87 16.73
CA GLY A 37 -0.92 8.37 15.44
C GLY A 37 0.58 8.72 15.44
N GLN A 38 1.07 9.38 16.49
CA GLN A 38 2.51 9.63 16.64
C GLN A 38 3.31 8.33 16.76
N TYR A 39 2.78 7.35 17.50
CA TYR A 39 3.42 6.06 17.63
C TYR A 39 3.55 5.35 16.28
N LEU A 40 2.52 5.40 15.43
CA LEU A 40 2.60 4.87 14.06
C LEU A 40 3.71 5.55 13.24
N LEU A 41 3.82 6.87 13.32
CA LEU A 41 4.88 7.62 12.62
C LEU A 41 6.27 7.30 13.16
N TRP A 42 6.42 7.14 14.48
CA TRP A 42 7.66 6.67 15.09
C TRP A 42 8.05 5.28 14.60
N CYS A 43 7.07 4.38 14.45
CA CYS A 43 7.31 3.04 13.93
C CYS A 43 7.82 3.10 12.48
N GLY A 44 7.20 3.95 11.64
CA GLY A 44 7.64 4.19 10.27
C GLY A 44 9.06 4.79 10.19
N TYR A 45 9.37 5.75 11.07
CA TYR A 45 10.72 6.32 11.19
C TYR A 45 11.76 5.24 11.55
N ARG A 46 11.47 4.38 12.53
CA ARG A 46 12.36 3.28 12.92
C ARG A 46 12.57 2.23 11.85
N ALA A 47 11.55 1.98 11.02
CA ALA A 47 11.64 1.09 9.87
C ALA A 47 12.35 1.74 8.67
N GLU A 48 12.85 2.97 8.82
CA GLU A 48 13.50 3.76 7.77
C GLU A 48 12.58 4.21 6.62
N ILE A 49 11.27 3.96 6.73
CA ILE A 49 10.26 4.24 5.70
C ILE A 49 9.95 5.75 5.61
N ASN A 50 10.15 6.51 6.69
CA ASN A 50 9.82 7.94 6.77
C ASN A 50 11.04 8.81 7.17
N LYS A 51 12.27 8.41 6.83
CA LYS A 51 13.48 9.19 7.21
C LYS A 51 13.60 10.53 6.46
N THR A 52 12.97 10.64 5.30
CA THR A 52 13.11 11.76 4.37
C THR A 52 11.84 12.63 4.31
N HIS A 53 11.99 13.88 3.89
CA HIS A 53 10.99 14.95 4.01
C HIS A 53 9.71 14.81 3.17
N PHE A 54 9.58 13.77 2.35
CA PHE A 54 8.68 13.73 1.18
C PHE A 54 7.18 13.91 1.47
N SER A 55 6.72 13.70 2.71
CA SER A 55 5.33 13.96 3.12
C SER A 55 5.18 15.04 4.20
N ASN A 56 6.28 15.57 4.73
CA ASN A 56 6.27 16.43 5.91
C ASN A 56 5.69 17.82 5.59
N PRO A 57 4.85 18.42 6.48
CA PRO A 57 4.33 19.76 6.29
C PRO A 57 5.48 20.78 6.26
N GLY A 58 5.56 21.54 5.18
CA GLY A 58 6.61 22.54 4.99
C GLY A 58 6.15 23.76 4.20
N VAL A 59 6.77 24.90 4.47
CA VAL A 59 6.47 26.17 3.81
C VAL A 59 7.77 26.95 3.63
N ILE A 60 7.85 27.74 2.55
CA ILE A 60 8.84 28.80 2.40
C ILE A 60 8.14 30.15 2.44
N MET A 61 8.67 31.05 3.27
CA MET A 61 8.20 32.43 3.42
C MET A 61 9.27 33.38 2.90
N ASN A 62 9.01 34.10 1.81
CA ASN A 62 9.77 35.28 1.43
C ASN A 62 9.31 36.46 2.28
N ILE A 63 10.24 37.11 2.97
CA ILE A 63 9.95 38.15 3.95
C ILE A 63 10.74 39.40 3.61
N LYS A 64 10.04 40.52 3.47
CA LYS A 64 10.63 41.83 3.18
C LYS A 64 10.43 42.79 4.34
N ASN A 65 11.33 43.76 4.46
CA ASN A 65 11.37 44.78 5.50
C ASN A 65 11.53 44.20 6.92
N ILE A 66 12.31 43.13 7.07
CA ILE A 66 12.59 42.49 8.36
C ILE A 66 14.09 42.38 8.60
N THR A 67 14.53 42.50 9.86
CA THR A 67 15.92 42.21 10.23
C THR A 67 16.08 40.79 10.75
N ARG A 68 17.31 40.28 10.76
CA ARG A 68 17.61 38.95 11.30
C ARG A 68 17.23 38.83 12.78
N GLU A 69 17.44 39.87 13.58
CA GLU A 69 17.09 39.88 15.01
C GLU A 69 15.58 39.76 15.22
N LYS A 70 14.78 40.39 14.35
CA LYS A 70 13.33 40.30 14.44
C LYS A 70 12.84 38.89 14.08
N LEU A 71 13.49 38.21 13.13
CA LEU A 71 13.22 36.79 12.84
C LEU A 71 13.54 35.90 14.05
N ASP A 72 14.66 36.12 14.75
CA ASP A 72 14.98 35.37 15.98
C ASP A 72 13.90 35.55 17.05
N GLU A 73 13.42 36.78 17.25
CA GLU A 73 12.34 37.07 18.21
C GLU A 73 11.06 36.30 17.86
N ILE A 74 10.70 36.22 16.58
CA ILE A 74 9.54 35.47 16.10
C ILE A 74 9.73 33.98 16.38
N ILE A 75 10.88 33.41 16.03
CA ILE A 75 11.18 31.98 16.23
C ILE A 75 11.12 31.61 17.72
N GLU A 76 11.73 32.44 18.58
CA GLU A 76 11.72 32.22 20.03
C GLU A 76 10.29 32.28 20.59
N GLN A 77 9.47 33.24 20.15
CA GLN A 77 8.09 33.35 20.58
C GLN A 77 7.23 32.16 20.10
N LEU A 78 7.40 31.70 18.85
CA LEU A 78 6.72 30.50 18.36
C LEU A 78 7.05 29.27 19.21
N CYS A 79 8.33 29.07 19.55
CA CYS A 79 8.75 27.97 20.42
C CYS A 79 8.16 28.08 21.84
N ARG A 80 7.98 29.30 22.35
CA ARG A 80 7.31 29.54 23.65
C ARG A 80 5.81 29.27 23.61
N MET A 81 5.17 29.58 22.48
CA MET A 81 3.73 29.39 22.27
C MET A 81 3.36 27.92 22.07
N HIS A 82 4.22 27.14 21.41
CA HIS A 82 3.96 25.76 21.00
C HIS A 82 5.00 24.78 21.53
N ASP A 83 4.59 23.86 22.41
CA ASP A 83 5.43 22.77 22.90
C ASP A 83 5.87 21.79 21.80
N ALA A 84 5.04 21.59 20.77
CA ALA A 84 5.32 20.72 19.63
C ALA A 84 6.69 20.98 18.97
N LEU A 85 7.10 22.25 18.89
CA LEU A 85 8.39 22.66 18.30
C LEU A 85 9.61 22.34 19.19
N ARG A 86 9.38 21.93 20.45
CA ARG A 86 10.41 21.69 21.47
C ARG A 86 10.48 20.23 21.92
N PHE A 87 9.65 19.35 21.35
CA PHE A 87 9.71 17.94 21.71
C PHE A 87 11.01 17.29 21.26
N LYS A 88 11.45 16.33 22.08
CA LYS A 88 12.40 15.27 21.76
C LYS A 88 11.77 13.93 22.10
N TYR A 89 12.29 12.86 21.51
CA TYR A 89 11.80 11.51 21.73
C TYR A 89 12.79 10.65 22.48
N ILE A 90 12.28 9.74 23.30
CA ILE A 90 13.12 8.78 24.01
C ILE A 90 12.44 7.42 24.14
N GLU A 91 13.24 6.37 24.00
CA GLU A 91 12.82 5.02 24.31
C GLU A 91 13.31 4.60 25.71
N ILE A 92 12.39 4.16 26.57
CA ILE A 92 12.66 3.61 27.90
C ILE A 92 11.93 2.28 28.00
N ASP A 93 12.67 1.18 28.21
CA ASP A 93 12.14 -0.19 28.29
C ASP A 93 11.27 -0.59 27.08
N GLY A 94 11.63 -0.07 25.91
CA GLY A 94 10.92 -0.28 24.65
C GLY A 94 9.51 0.32 24.63
N LYS A 95 9.27 1.35 25.43
CA LYS A 95 8.17 2.32 25.28
C LYS A 95 8.76 3.65 24.84
N VAL A 96 8.04 4.37 23.98
CA VAL A 96 8.48 5.64 23.43
C VAL A 96 7.71 6.76 24.13
N PHE A 97 8.44 7.79 24.55
CA PHE A 97 7.88 8.99 25.15
C PHE A 97 8.36 10.22 24.39
N GLN A 98 7.58 11.28 24.45
CA GLN A 98 7.99 12.61 24.02
C GLN A 98 8.24 13.47 25.26
N TYR A 99 9.23 14.36 25.21
CA TYR A 99 9.53 15.24 26.31
C TYR A 99 10.00 16.61 25.84
N ILE A 100 9.78 17.62 26.67
CA ILE A 100 10.25 18.99 26.40
C ILE A 100 11.66 19.15 26.96
N ASP A 101 12.61 19.44 26.08
CA ASP A 101 13.96 19.84 26.47
C ASP A 101 14.06 21.37 26.42
N ASN A 102 13.94 22.04 27.57
CA ASN A 102 13.90 23.51 27.63
C ASN A 102 15.21 24.17 27.17
N ASP A 103 16.32 23.42 27.17
CA ASP A 103 17.61 23.92 26.69
C ASP A 103 17.81 23.68 25.18
N SER A 104 16.96 22.84 24.57
CA SER A 104 17.03 22.54 23.13
C SER A 104 16.36 23.62 22.30
N LYS A 105 16.97 23.92 21.16
CA LYS A 105 16.41 24.81 20.15
C LYS A 105 16.30 24.07 18.81
N PRO A 106 15.31 24.41 17.97
CA PRO A 106 15.27 23.92 16.59
C PRO A 106 16.59 24.16 15.87
N THR A 107 16.97 23.21 15.02
CA THR A 107 18.12 23.37 14.12
C THR A 107 17.77 24.44 13.08
N ILE A 108 18.59 25.50 13.00
CA ILE A 108 18.48 26.59 12.01
C ILE A 108 19.73 26.56 11.14
N ILE A 109 19.54 26.30 9.85
CA ILE A 109 20.59 26.40 8.84
C ILE A 109 20.58 27.83 8.30
N GLU A 110 21.75 28.45 8.19
CA GLU A 110 21.91 29.82 7.68
C GLU A 110 22.60 29.76 6.32
N LYS A 111 22.07 30.49 5.34
CA LYS A 111 22.67 30.69 4.03
C LYS A 111 22.68 32.17 3.68
N ASP A 112 23.74 32.62 3.03
CA ASP A 112 23.88 34.00 2.55
C ASP A 112 23.93 34.02 1.03
N LEU A 113 22.91 34.63 0.41
CA LEU A 113 22.82 34.89 -1.01
C LEU A 113 22.85 36.39 -1.31
N SER A 114 23.26 37.24 -0.36
CA SER A 114 23.25 38.70 -0.54
C SER A 114 24.21 39.21 -1.62
N ASP A 115 25.21 38.41 -2.00
CA ASP A 115 26.12 38.68 -3.11
C ASP A 115 25.61 38.16 -4.47
N VAL A 116 24.49 37.42 -4.51
CA VAL A 116 23.91 36.87 -5.74
C VAL A 116 23.12 37.97 -6.46
N PRO A 117 23.33 38.18 -7.77
CA PRO A 117 22.55 39.15 -8.53
C PRO A 117 21.04 38.86 -8.49
N GLU A 118 20.22 39.91 -8.42
CA GLU A 118 18.76 39.80 -8.22
C GLU A 118 18.06 38.86 -9.23
N GLU A 119 18.52 38.86 -10.48
CA GLU A 119 18.00 38.01 -11.56
C GLU A 119 18.19 36.50 -11.32
N TYR A 120 19.14 36.10 -10.48
CA TYR A 120 19.42 34.70 -10.14
C TYR A 120 19.01 34.32 -8.71
N LEU A 121 18.51 35.27 -7.90
CA LEU A 121 18.19 35.02 -6.49
C LEU A 121 17.14 33.93 -6.32
N ASP A 122 16.04 34.00 -7.07
CA ASP A 122 14.95 33.04 -6.92
C ASP A 122 15.35 31.63 -7.38
N GLU A 123 16.17 31.52 -8.43
CA GLU A 123 16.76 30.24 -8.86
C GLU A 123 17.65 29.65 -7.75
N LYS A 124 18.52 30.48 -7.14
CA LYS A 124 19.41 30.03 -6.05
C LYS A 124 18.66 29.68 -4.77
N VAL A 125 17.57 30.38 -4.46
CA VAL A 125 16.67 29.98 -3.36
C VAL A 125 16.01 28.65 -3.67
N ASN A 126 15.56 28.41 -4.90
CA ASN A 126 14.99 27.13 -5.32
C ASN A 126 16.01 25.98 -5.22
N ASP A 127 17.28 26.22 -5.55
CA ASP A 127 18.37 25.26 -5.33
C ASP A 127 18.54 24.93 -3.83
N CYS A 128 18.51 25.96 -2.98
CA CYS A 128 18.59 25.79 -1.53
C CYS A 128 17.40 24.98 -0.98
N CYS A 129 16.18 25.23 -1.48
CA CYS A 129 14.99 24.46 -1.13
C CYS A 129 15.16 22.99 -1.48
N ALA A 130 15.66 22.69 -2.68
CA ALA A 130 15.88 21.32 -3.14
C ALA A 130 16.89 20.57 -2.26
N GLU A 131 18.00 21.24 -1.90
CA GLU A 131 19.01 20.70 -1.00
C GLU A 131 18.45 20.49 0.42
N PHE A 132 17.70 21.46 0.94
CA PHE A 132 17.05 21.37 2.24
C PHE A 132 16.08 20.17 2.30
N TYR A 133 15.31 19.96 1.24
CA TYR A 133 14.33 18.89 1.14
C TYR A 133 14.93 17.49 1.12
N GLY A 134 16.20 17.33 0.72
CA GLY A 134 16.90 16.06 0.74
C GLY A 134 17.45 15.64 2.11
N LYS A 135 17.39 16.51 3.12
CA LYS A 135 17.96 16.23 4.45
C LYS A 135 17.10 15.19 5.20
N PRO A 136 17.66 14.35 6.09
CA PRO A 136 16.86 13.47 6.93
C PRO A 136 16.57 14.13 8.28
N PHE A 137 15.43 13.80 8.91
CA PHE A 137 15.20 14.14 10.31
C PHE A 137 15.91 13.12 11.22
N ASP A 138 16.64 13.59 12.24
CA ASP A 138 17.13 12.74 13.33
C ASP A 138 16.24 12.88 14.57
N LEU A 139 15.19 12.06 14.66
CA LEU A 139 14.27 12.10 15.79
C LEU A 139 14.88 11.62 17.12
N TYR A 140 16.05 10.98 17.09
CA TYR A 140 16.72 10.52 18.32
C TYR A 140 17.50 11.65 19.00
N ASN A 141 18.10 12.53 18.21
CA ASN A 141 19.04 13.53 18.74
C ASN A 141 18.55 14.98 18.57
N GLU A 142 17.72 15.26 17.57
CA GLU A 142 17.30 16.62 17.21
C GLU A 142 15.81 16.88 17.49
N ASN A 143 15.43 18.16 17.40
CA ASN A 143 14.02 18.52 17.41
C ASN A 143 13.37 18.12 16.06
N PRO A 144 12.13 17.65 16.05
CA PRO A 144 11.40 17.22 14.85
C PRO A 144 10.90 18.41 13.99
N VAL A 145 11.66 19.50 13.97
CA VAL A 145 11.44 20.71 13.18
C VAL A 145 12.80 21.19 12.68
N MET A 146 12.88 21.49 11.39
CA MET A 146 14.05 22.10 10.77
C MET A 146 13.68 23.41 10.10
N MET A 147 14.61 24.35 10.17
CA MET A 147 14.48 25.67 9.59
C MET A 147 15.72 26.00 8.77
N GLU A 148 15.53 26.71 7.66
CA GLU A 148 16.62 27.32 6.90
C GLU A 148 16.29 28.79 6.65
N ILE A 149 17.21 29.68 7.03
CA ILE A 149 17.10 31.12 6.79
C ILE A 149 18.12 31.48 5.72
N ILE A 150 17.63 32.04 4.63
CA ILE A 150 18.41 32.45 3.48
C ILE A 150 18.36 33.96 3.40
N LYS A 151 19.50 34.62 3.64
CA LYS A 151 19.64 36.07 3.52
C LYS A 151 19.71 36.46 2.05
N LYS A 152 18.77 37.30 1.58
CA LYS A 152 18.80 37.95 0.25
C LYS A 152 19.40 39.35 0.32
N SER A 153 19.17 40.07 1.42
CA SER A 153 19.78 41.36 1.74
C SER A 153 19.72 41.61 3.26
N GLU A 154 20.14 42.78 3.74
CA GLU A 154 20.00 43.14 5.16
C GLU A 154 18.53 43.26 5.63
N SER A 155 17.58 43.42 4.70
CA SER A 155 16.14 43.60 5.01
C SER A 155 15.23 42.59 4.32
N GLU A 156 15.78 41.60 3.62
CA GLU A 156 15.02 40.58 2.88
C GLU A 156 15.58 39.19 3.11
N PHE A 157 14.70 38.25 3.46
CA PHE A 157 15.04 36.87 3.79
C PHE A 157 14.05 35.90 3.15
N ALA A 158 14.51 34.69 2.84
CA ALA A 158 13.62 33.54 2.66
C ALA A 158 13.76 32.62 3.88
N TRP A 159 12.63 32.26 4.50
CA TRP A 159 12.58 31.40 5.68
C TRP A 159 11.82 30.12 5.36
N ILE A 160 12.52 29.00 5.39
CA ILE A 160 11.96 27.66 5.23
C ILE A 160 11.66 27.08 6.61
N ILE A 161 10.46 26.53 6.78
CA ILE A 161 10.05 25.80 7.98
C ILE A 161 9.52 24.44 7.53
N CYS A 162 10.06 23.35 8.06
CA CYS A 162 9.57 22.00 7.84
C CYS A 162 9.37 21.27 9.18
N LEU A 163 8.18 20.71 9.37
CA LEU A 163 7.81 19.95 10.56
C LEU A 163 7.82 18.46 10.21
N HIS A 164 8.50 17.61 10.98
CA HIS A 164 8.27 16.18 10.86
C HIS A 164 6.81 15.88 11.23
N HIS A 165 6.14 15.01 10.48
CA HIS A 165 4.73 14.69 10.65
C HIS A 165 4.36 14.19 12.05
N ILE A 166 5.35 13.77 12.85
CA ILE A 166 5.15 13.37 14.25
C ILE A 166 4.78 14.55 15.17
N ILE A 167 5.06 15.79 14.76
CA ILE A 167 4.70 17.02 15.50
C ILE A 167 3.79 17.98 14.73
N GLY A 168 3.43 17.66 13.48
CA GLY A 168 2.67 18.59 12.63
C GLY A 168 1.83 17.89 11.58
N ASP A 169 0.69 18.50 11.27
CA ASP A 169 -0.17 18.20 10.12
C ASP A 169 -0.29 19.45 9.22
N ALA A 170 -1.03 19.35 8.11
CA ALA A 170 -1.19 20.46 7.16
C ALA A 170 -1.78 21.74 7.81
N PHE A 171 -2.62 21.61 8.83
CA PHE A 171 -3.18 22.76 9.57
C PHE A 171 -2.16 23.46 10.45
N SER A 172 -1.14 22.74 10.91
CA SER A 172 -0.11 23.28 11.80
C SER A 172 0.65 24.44 11.16
N ILE A 173 0.88 24.41 9.85
CA ILE A 173 1.49 25.52 9.11
C ILE A 173 0.64 26.78 9.20
N GLY A 174 -0.67 26.70 8.99
CA GLY A 174 -1.54 27.87 9.12
C GLY A 174 -1.70 28.38 10.55
N VAL A 175 -1.53 27.51 11.56
CA VAL A 175 -1.42 27.94 12.95
C VAL A 175 -0.16 28.78 13.16
N LEU A 176 1.00 28.31 12.66
CA LEU A 176 2.25 29.08 12.72
C LEU A 176 2.12 30.43 12.03
N THR A 177 1.56 30.46 10.80
CA THR A 177 1.30 31.69 10.05
C THR A 177 0.45 32.69 10.84
N LYS A 178 -0.65 32.22 11.46
CA LYS A 178 -1.52 33.09 12.28
C LYS A 178 -0.80 33.61 13.52
N ASP A 179 0.01 32.79 14.16
CA ASP A 179 0.72 33.20 15.37
C ASP A 179 1.92 34.12 15.07
N ILE A 180 2.58 34.00 13.91
CA ILE A 180 3.54 35.01 13.42
C ILE A 180 2.88 36.39 13.36
N ARG A 181 1.65 36.48 12.82
CA ARG A 181 0.89 37.75 12.75
C ARG A 181 0.64 38.32 14.15
N LYS A 182 0.17 37.50 15.09
CA LYS A 182 -0.05 37.92 16.49
C LYS A 182 1.24 38.38 17.18
N ILE A 183 2.35 37.71 16.92
CA ILE A 183 3.67 38.08 17.47
C ILE A 183 4.05 39.48 16.98
N LEU A 184 3.92 39.73 15.67
CA LEU A 184 4.21 41.02 15.06
C LEU A 184 3.25 42.13 15.51
N GLU A 185 1.99 41.81 15.76
CA GLU A 185 0.97 42.72 16.31
C GLU A 185 1.11 42.96 17.81
N HIS A 186 2.04 42.27 18.49
CA HIS A 186 2.19 42.27 19.95
C HIS A 186 0.93 41.82 20.70
N THR A 187 0.15 40.93 20.08
CA THR A 187 -1.08 40.32 20.64
C THR A 187 -0.89 38.83 20.95
N ALA A 188 0.33 38.30 20.78
CA ALA A 188 0.65 36.92 21.06
C ALA A 188 0.54 36.61 22.56
N GLU A 189 -0.27 35.59 22.87
CA GLU A 189 -0.41 35.05 24.22
C GLU A 189 -0.01 33.56 24.22
N LYS A 190 0.45 33.07 25.37
CA LYS A 190 0.73 31.64 25.53
C LYS A 190 -0.56 30.84 25.38
N GLN A 191 -0.55 29.82 24.53
CA GLN A 191 -1.70 28.95 24.33
C GLN A 191 -2.07 28.27 25.65
N LYS A 192 -3.36 28.37 26.02
CA LYS A 192 -3.94 27.75 27.23
C LYS A 192 -3.80 26.23 27.21
N TYR A 193 -3.90 25.64 26.02
CA TYR A 193 -3.72 24.22 25.77
C TYR A 193 -2.42 24.00 25.00
N GLN A 194 -1.86 22.81 25.11
CA GLN A 194 -0.58 22.42 24.50
C GLN A 194 -0.71 20.98 24.00
N PHE A 195 0.09 20.58 23.02
CA PHE A 195 -0.06 19.28 22.37
C PHE A 195 0.24 18.11 23.32
N GLY A 196 1.19 18.29 24.25
CA GLY A 196 1.48 17.28 25.29
C GLY A 196 0.25 16.89 26.12
N PHE A 197 -0.66 17.84 26.39
CA PHE A 197 -1.92 17.54 27.07
C PHE A 197 -2.89 16.75 26.20
N TYR A 198 -2.94 17.02 24.89
CA TYR A 198 -3.73 16.20 23.98
C TYR A 198 -3.23 14.76 23.95
N ALA A 199 -1.90 14.56 23.96
CA ALA A 199 -1.32 13.23 24.04
C ALA A 199 -1.70 12.48 25.33
N LEU A 200 -1.79 13.18 26.47
CA LEU A 200 -2.32 12.61 27.72
C LEU A 200 -3.79 12.24 27.61
N GLU A 201 -4.64 13.14 27.09
CA GLU A 201 -6.07 12.88 26.91
C GLU A 201 -6.31 11.62 26.06
N GLN A 202 -5.53 11.44 24.99
CA GLN A 202 -5.55 10.27 24.12
C GLN A 202 -5.15 8.96 24.80
N ASN A 203 -4.35 9.02 25.86
CA ASN A 203 -3.89 7.83 26.59
C ASN A 203 -4.77 7.46 27.79
N THR A 204 -5.82 8.25 28.09
CA THR A 204 -6.78 7.93 29.15
C THR A 204 -7.60 6.67 28.83
N GLU A 205 -8.09 5.99 29.87
CA GLU A 205 -8.95 4.81 29.71
C GLU A 205 -10.22 5.12 28.90
N LYS A 206 -10.81 6.30 29.11
CA LYS A 206 -11.97 6.76 28.36
C LYS A 206 -11.65 6.94 26.87
N ALA A 207 -10.48 7.48 26.52
CA ALA A 207 -10.07 7.64 25.13
C ALA A 207 -9.83 6.27 24.48
N LYS A 208 -9.20 5.31 25.18
CA LYS A 208 -9.03 3.94 24.70
C LYS A 208 -10.36 3.24 24.41
N GLN A 209 -11.38 3.44 25.25
CA GLN A 209 -12.74 2.93 25.00
C GLN A 209 -13.39 3.56 23.76
N ILE A 210 -13.14 4.86 23.51
CA ILE A 210 -13.61 5.55 22.30
C ILE A 210 -12.88 5.03 21.06
N GLU A 211 -11.55 4.85 21.13
CA GLU A 211 -10.75 4.26 20.05
C GLU A 211 -11.28 2.87 19.69
N GLU A 212 -11.54 2.02 20.68
CA GLU A 212 -12.11 0.68 20.49
C GLU A 212 -13.48 0.72 19.80
N LYS A 213 -14.35 1.67 20.18
CA LYS A 213 -15.63 1.90 19.49
C LYS A 213 -15.43 2.33 18.04
N ASN A 214 -14.46 3.20 17.77
CA ASN A 214 -14.12 3.65 16.42
C ASN A 214 -13.60 2.49 15.56
N ILE A 215 -12.73 1.64 16.11
CA ILE A 215 -12.24 0.43 15.42
C ILE A 215 -13.42 -0.47 15.03
N CYS A 216 -14.35 -0.72 15.96
CA CYS A 216 -15.54 -1.53 15.67
C CYS A 216 -16.41 -0.91 14.56
N TYR A 217 -16.64 0.40 14.59
CA TYR A 217 -17.37 1.10 13.54
C TYR A 217 -16.74 0.88 12.15
N TRP A 218 -15.42 1.09 12.03
CA TRP A 218 -14.73 0.95 10.74
C TRP A 218 -14.68 -0.49 10.26
N THR A 219 -14.41 -1.44 11.17
CA THR A 219 -14.39 -2.87 10.85
C THR A 219 -15.75 -3.31 10.30
N GLU A 220 -16.85 -2.86 10.91
CA GLU A 220 -18.20 -3.14 10.45
C GLU A 220 -18.53 -2.49 9.09
N LYS A 221 -17.98 -1.30 8.80
CA LYS A 221 -18.16 -0.61 7.51
C LYS A 221 -17.45 -1.32 6.36
N ILE A 222 -16.28 -1.89 6.60
CA ILE A 222 -15.44 -2.49 5.54
C ILE A 222 -15.65 -4.00 5.37
N LYS A 223 -16.27 -4.70 6.33
CA LYS A 223 -16.33 -6.18 6.35
C LYS A 223 -16.90 -6.84 5.09
N ASN A 224 -17.80 -6.15 4.38
CA ASN A 224 -18.50 -6.64 3.18
C ASN A 224 -18.06 -5.89 1.90
N VAL A 225 -16.96 -5.15 1.96
CA VAL A 225 -16.40 -4.46 0.81
C VAL A 225 -15.29 -5.31 0.23
N ASP A 226 -15.18 -5.33 -1.09
CA ASP A 226 -14.07 -6.00 -1.75
C ASP A 226 -12.74 -5.48 -1.21
N LYS A 227 -11.88 -6.41 -0.83
CA LYS A 227 -10.59 -6.12 -0.19
C LYS A 227 -9.63 -5.33 -1.09
N PHE A 228 -9.87 -5.36 -2.40
CA PHE A 228 -9.08 -4.73 -3.44
C PHE A 228 -10.00 -3.97 -4.39
N MET A 229 -9.60 -2.77 -4.81
CA MET A 229 -10.37 -2.02 -5.81
C MET A 229 -10.18 -2.58 -7.23
N ASP A 230 -9.12 -3.35 -7.48
CA ASP A 230 -8.76 -3.90 -8.79
C ASP A 230 -8.76 -2.82 -9.89
N ILE A 231 -8.11 -1.70 -9.61
CA ILE A 231 -7.94 -0.59 -10.57
C ILE A 231 -7.26 -1.14 -11.83
N PRO A 232 -7.81 -0.90 -13.04
CA PRO A 232 -7.15 -1.30 -14.27
C PRO A 232 -5.78 -0.63 -14.40
N THR A 233 -4.71 -1.42 -14.50
CA THR A 233 -3.33 -0.95 -14.65
C THR A 233 -2.83 -1.18 -16.07
N ASP A 234 -1.95 -0.31 -16.56
CA ASP A 234 -1.30 -0.45 -17.88
C ASP A 234 -0.20 -1.50 -17.86
N TYR A 235 0.43 -1.69 -16.69
CA TYR A 235 1.50 -2.66 -16.47
C TYR A 235 1.19 -3.58 -15.28
N ALA A 236 1.87 -4.71 -15.22
CA ALA A 236 1.83 -5.59 -14.05
C ALA A 236 2.58 -4.94 -12.86
N ARG A 237 2.07 -5.13 -11.63
CA ARG A 237 2.65 -4.57 -10.40
C ARG A 237 4.12 -4.95 -10.18
N ASN A 238 4.46 -6.19 -10.51
CA ASN A 238 5.80 -6.76 -10.28
C ASN A 238 6.80 -6.45 -11.42
N CYS A 239 6.62 -5.35 -12.16
CA CYS A 239 7.56 -5.00 -13.21
C CYS A 239 8.76 -4.23 -12.64
N ASP A 240 9.97 -4.57 -13.09
CA ASP A 240 11.24 -3.92 -12.70
C ASP A 240 11.41 -2.53 -13.37
N ARG A 241 10.37 -1.69 -13.33
CA ARG A 241 10.41 -0.31 -13.82
C ARG A 241 11.00 0.59 -12.73
N GLN A 242 11.91 1.48 -13.13
CA GLN A 242 12.38 2.55 -12.27
C GLN A 242 11.23 3.52 -11.97
N ASP A 243 11.13 3.92 -10.70
CA ASP A 243 10.17 4.92 -10.27
C ASP A 243 10.64 6.30 -10.74
N ASN A 244 9.85 6.93 -11.59
CA ASN A 244 10.04 8.30 -12.04
C ASN A 244 8.72 9.00 -11.75
N ALA A 245 8.65 9.66 -10.60
CA ALA A 245 7.45 10.36 -10.19
C ALA A 245 7.09 11.46 -11.21
N GLU A 246 5.90 11.35 -11.80
CA GLU A 246 5.29 12.38 -12.64
C GLU A 246 3.88 12.67 -12.16
N ASP A 247 3.51 13.94 -12.11
CA ASP A 247 2.18 14.37 -11.71
C ASP A 247 1.33 14.73 -12.94
N VAL A 248 0.06 14.36 -12.91
CA VAL A 248 -0.95 14.97 -13.79
C VAL A 248 -1.59 16.13 -13.04
N ILE A 249 -1.45 17.34 -13.58
CA ILE A 249 -1.96 18.57 -12.97
C ILE A 249 -3.06 19.16 -13.85
N VAL A 250 -4.22 19.39 -13.27
CA VAL A 250 -5.37 20.05 -13.91
C VAL A 250 -5.87 21.20 -13.05
N GLU A 251 -6.33 22.27 -13.69
CA GLU A 251 -6.91 23.43 -12.99
C GLU A 251 -8.38 23.60 -13.36
N LEU A 252 -9.21 23.90 -12.36
CA LEU A 252 -10.61 24.28 -12.52
C LEU A 252 -10.85 25.67 -11.92
N SER A 253 -11.34 26.59 -12.74
CA SER A 253 -11.62 27.96 -12.34
C SER A 253 -12.95 28.47 -12.92
N GLY A 254 -13.27 29.74 -12.70
CA GLY A 254 -14.38 30.41 -13.39
C GLY A 254 -15.77 29.84 -13.06
N LYS A 255 -16.55 29.50 -14.09
CA LYS A 255 -17.94 29.04 -13.93
C LYS A 255 -18.00 27.68 -13.22
N ALA A 256 -17.21 26.71 -13.66
CA ALA A 256 -17.26 25.35 -13.13
C ALA A 256 -16.92 25.30 -11.64
N TYR A 257 -15.89 26.04 -11.20
CA TYR A 257 -15.56 26.18 -9.78
C TYR A 257 -16.74 26.74 -8.95
N LYS A 258 -17.43 27.77 -9.46
CA LYS A 258 -18.61 28.35 -8.80
C LYS A 258 -19.77 27.34 -8.73
N SER A 259 -19.98 26.56 -9.79
CA SER A 259 -21.00 25.50 -9.83
C SER A 259 -20.71 24.39 -8.83
N MET A 260 -19.45 23.97 -8.68
CA MET A 260 -19.02 23.02 -7.65
C MET A 260 -19.26 23.55 -6.23
N LYS A 261 -18.90 24.82 -5.96
CA LYS A 261 -19.20 25.48 -4.67
C LYS A 261 -20.71 25.56 -4.40
N GLN A 262 -21.51 25.83 -5.43
CA GLN A 262 -22.96 25.85 -5.31
C GLN A 262 -23.51 24.45 -4.99
N MET A 263 -23.02 23.41 -5.64
CA MET A 263 -23.39 22.03 -5.34
C MET A 263 -23.06 21.66 -3.89
N ALA A 264 -21.87 22.01 -3.41
CA ALA A 264 -21.49 21.80 -2.01
C ALA A 264 -22.49 22.46 -1.05
N LYS A 265 -22.93 23.69 -1.34
CA LYS A 265 -23.95 24.40 -0.55
C LYS A 265 -25.32 23.72 -0.62
N GLN A 266 -25.75 23.28 -1.81
CA GLN A 266 -27.05 22.62 -2.03
C GLN A 266 -27.16 21.30 -1.26
N THR A 267 -26.09 20.50 -1.29
CA THR A 267 -26.02 19.21 -0.59
C THR A 267 -25.67 19.34 0.90
N LYS A 268 -25.59 20.58 1.42
CA LYS A 268 -25.20 20.90 2.81
C LYS A 268 -23.87 20.23 3.21
N GLY A 269 -22.94 20.21 2.26
CA GLY A 269 -21.61 19.64 2.38
C GLY A 269 -20.50 20.65 2.12
N ASN A 270 -19.35 20.14 1.70
CA ASN A 270 -18.15 20.92 1.40
C ASN A 270 -17.55 20.49 0.05
N MET A 271 -16.53 21.22 -0.42
CA MET A 271 -15.87 20.92 -1.69
C MET A 271 -15.24 19.52 -1.73
N TYR A 272 -14.63 19.08 -0.62
CA TYR A 272 -14.09 17.72 -0.50
C TYR A 272 -15.16 16.67 -0.86
N ASN A 273 -16.34 16.75 -0.24
CA ASN A 273 -17.42 15.79 -0.46
C ASN A 273 -17.91 15.78 -1.92
N VAL A 274 -18.02 16.95 -2.57
CA VAL A 274 -18.43 17.01 -3.99
C VAL A 274 -17.37 16.35 -4.87
N ILE A 275 -16.11 16.74 -4.68
CA ILE A 275 -14.97 16.25 -5.46
C ILE A 275 -14.81 14.73 -5.29
N SER A 276 -14.75 14.25 -4.05
CA SER A 276 -14.54 12.83 -3.77
C SER A 276 -15.70 11.96 -4.27
N SER A 277 -16.94 12.47 -4.23
CA SER A 277 -18.11 11.78 -4.79
C SER A 277 -18.09 11.74 -6.32
N LEU A 278 -17.66 12.80 -6.99
CA LEU A 278 -17.52 12.77 -8.45
C LEU A 278 -16.38 11.85 -8.88
N PHE A 279 -15.25 11.88 -8.15
CA PHE A 279 -14.13 11.00 -8.42
C PHE A 279 -14.47 9.54 -8.14
N SER A 280 -15.29 9.26 -7.11
CA SER A 280 -15.76 7.91 -6.84
C SER A 280 -16.64 7.37 -7.98
N ILE A 281 -17.47 8.19 -8.63
CA ILE A 281 -18.24 7.78 -9.82
C ILE A 281 -17.29 7.31 -10.93
N VAL A 282 -16.24 8.09 -11.22
CA VAL A 282 -15.23 7.71 -12.24
C VAL A 282 -14.58 6.37 -11.88
N MET A 283 -14.10 6.23 -10.64
CA MET A 283 -13.41 5.02 -10.22
C MET A 283 -14.32 3.79 -10.15
N GLN A 284 -15.59 3.94 -9.77
CA GLN A 284 -16.58 2.86 -9.80
C GLN A 284 -16.86 2.37 -11.23
N GLU A 285 -16.85 3.28 -12.21
CA GLU A 285 -16.99 2.91 -13.62
C GLU A 285 -15.74 2.20 -14.17
N TYR A 286 -14.53 2.67 -13.84
CA TYR A 286 -13.28 2.02 -14.26
C TYR A 286 -13.11 0.64 -13.63
N THR A 287 -13.41 0.51 -12.35
CA THR A 287 -13.23 -0.73 -11.59
C THR A 287 -14.41 -1.70 -11.75
N ARG A 288 -15.55 -1.20 -12.25
CA ARG A 288 -16.84 -1.92 -12.31
C ARG A 288 -17.32 -2.41 -10.93
N LYS A 289 -16.80 -1.82 -9.85
CA LYS A 289 -17.18 -2.15 -8.48
C LYS A 289 -18.23 -1.20 -7.96
N LYS A 290 -19.24 -1.76 -7.31
CA LYS A 290 -20.26 -0.96 -6.61
C LYS A 290 -19.68 -0.28 -5.38
N ASN A 291 -18.86 -0.97 -4.62
CA ASN A 291 -18.27 -0.41 -3.41
C ASN A 291 -16.77 -0.23 -3.61
N ILE A 292 -16.27 0.98 -3.40
CA ILE A 292 -14.84 1.30 -3.48
C ILE A 292 -14.42 2.05 -2.21
N ILE A 293 -13.14 1.96 -1.86
CA ILE A 293 -12.60 2.56 -0.64
C ILE A 293 -11.55 3.61 -1.00
N PHE A 294 -11.74 4.83 -0.51
CA PHE A 294 -10.70 5.86 -0.53
C PHE A 294 -10.14 6.08 0.88
N GLY A 295 -8.82 6.23 0.98
CA GLY A 295 -8.18 6.80 2.15
C GLY A 295 -8.58 8.26 2.29
N THR A 296 -9.27 8.59 3.37
CA THR A 296 -9.76 9.93 3.68
C THR A 296 -9.04 10.47 4.90
N THR A 297 -8.47 11.68 4.78
CA THR A 297 -7.80 12.35 5.91
C THR A 297 -8.79 13.13 6.77
N PHE A 298 -8.80 12.86 8.07
CA PHE A 298 -9.52 13.65 9.07
C PHE A 298 -8.54 14.31 10.02
N PHE A 299 -8.65 15.63 10.17
CA PHE A 299 -7.74 16.41 11.01
C PHE A 299 -8.10 16.39 12.50
N ASN A 300 -9.30 15.93 12.89
CA ASN A 300 -9.73 15.77 14.29
C ASN A 300 -9.58 17.04 15.19
N ARG A 301 -9.70 18.23 14.59
CA ARG A 301 -9.48 19.54 15.23
C ARG A 301 -10.75 20.34 15.53
N GLU A 302 -11.93 19.70 15.52
CA GLU A 302 -13.22 20.39 15.66
C GLU A 302 -13.41 21.07 17.03
N LYS A 303 -12.78 20.53 18.08
CA LYS A 303 -12.84 21.14 19.41
C LYS A 303 -12.00 22.41 19.41
N GLU A 304 -12.59 23.53 19.83
CA GLU A 304 -11.97 24.86 19.87
C GLU A 304 -10.55 24.83 20.45
N LYS A 305 -10.36 24.07 21.55
CA LYS A 305 -9.08 23.91 22.25
C LYS A 305 -7.92 23.32 21.42
N TYR A 306 -8.19 22.67 20.28
CA TYR A 306 -7.15 22.05 19.43
C TYR A 306 -6.93 22.82 18.12
N SER A 307 -7.86 23.68 17.73
CA SER A 307 -7.83 24.37 16.44
C SER A 307 -6.65 25.34 16.27
N SER A 308 -6.07 25.80 17.39
CA SER A 308 -4.94 26.74 17.45
C SER A 308 -3.62 26.09 17.86
N LEU A 309 -3.53 24.75 17.90
CA LEU A 309 -2.32 24.05 18.35
C LEU A 309 -1.49 23.55 17.16
N VAL A 310 -0.18 23.68 17.24
CA VAL A 310 0.74 22.90 16.39
C VAL A 310 0.78 21.47 16.92
N GLY A 311 0.66 20.47 16.05
CA GLY A 311 0.57 19.08 16.44
C GLY A 311 0.09 18.17 15.33
N ASN A 312 0.30 16.86 15.46
CA ASN A 312 -0.30 15.89 14.55
C ASN A 312 -1.59 15.31 15.12
N PHE A 313 -2.71 15.76 14.57
CA PHE A 313 -4.06 15.28 14.89
C PHE A 313 -4.66 14.46 13.74
N ALA A 314 -4.01 14.48 12.58
CA ALA A 314 -4.53 13.90 11.37
C ALA A 314 -4.50 12.37 11.42
N THR A 315 -5.60 11.77 10.99
CA THR A 315 -5.74 10.33 10.76
C THR A 315 -6.18 10.10 9.33
N VAL A 316 -5.80 8.96 8.76
CA VAL A 316 -6.32 8.51 7.46
C VAL A 316 -7.17 7.28 7.69
N VAL A 317 -8.43 7.33 7.30
CA VAL A 317 -9.42 6.27 7.53
C VAL A 317 -10.01 5.77 6.20
N PRO A 318 -10.43 4.48 6.11
CA PRO A 318 -11.01 3.93 4.89
C PRO A 318 -12.47 4.37 4.73
N PHE A 319 -12.74 5.33 3.84
CA PHE A 319 -14.11 5.76 3.54
C PHE A 319 -14.68 4.98 2.36
N VAL A 320 -15.84 4.35 2.57
CA VAL A 320 -16.50 3.50 1.58
C VAL A 320 -17.49 4.32 0.76
N PHE A 321 -17.26 4.41 -0.55
CA PHE A 321 -18.23 4.92 -1.51
C PHE A 321 -19.04 3.76 -2.07
N SER A 322 -20.36 3.79 -1.86
CA SER A 322 -21.29 2.75 -2.31
C SER A 322 -22.13 3.25 -3.49
N TYR A 323 -22.04 2.61 -4.66
CA TYR A 323 -22.75 3.03 -5.87
C TYR A 323 -24.26 2.81 -5.73
N GLN A 324 -25.05 3.88 -5.96
CA GLN A 324 -26.50 3.88 -5.82
C GLN A 324 -27.16 4.21 -7.17
N SER A 325 -27.40 3.19 -8.01
CA SER A 325 -27.80 3.36 -9.42
C SER A 325 -29.01 4.28 -9.65
N GLU A 326 -29.97 4.28 -8.72
CA GLU A 326 -31.21 5.05 -8.81
C GLU A 326 -31.13 6.48 -8.25
N MET A 327 -30.07 6.80 -7.50
CA MET A 327 -29.85 8.17 -7.02
C MET A 327 -29.41 9.07 -8.17
N THR A 328 -29.86 10.30 -8.14
CA THR A 328 -29.27 11.39 -8.94
C THR A 328 -27.89 11.77 -8.41
N VAL A 329 -27.08 12.46 -9.22
CA VAL A 329 -25.76 12.98 -8.78
C VAL A 329 -25.88 13.84 -7.53
N GLU A 330 -26.88 14.74 -7.45
CA GLU A 330 -27.10 15.58 -6.29
C GLU A 330 -27.47 14.76 -5.04
N GLU A 331 -28.36 13.78 -5.19
CA GLU A 331 -28.74 12.87 -4.10
C GLU A 331 -27.56 12.02 -3.62
N TYR A 332 -26.72 11.55 -4.54
CA TYR A 332 -25.53 10.77 -4.22
C TYR A 332 -24.50 11.59 -3.42
N ILE A 333 -24.21 12.81 -3.87
CA ILE A 333 -23.33 13.74 -3.15
C ILE A 333 -23.90 14.06 -1.77
N ALA A 334 -25.22 14.28 -1.66
CA ALA A 334 -25.88 14.54 -0.38
C ALA A 334 -25.84 13.32 0.55
N HIS A 335 -26.03 12.10 0.01
CA HIS A 335 -25.91 10.84 0.74
C HIS A 335 -24.50 10.66 1.30
N ASN A 336 -23.47 10.78 0.46
CA ASN A 336 -22.08 10.67 0.88
C ASN A 336 -21.72 11.70 1.96
N MET A 337 -22.30 12.92 1.90
CA MET A 337 -22.08 13.91 2.96
C MET A 337 -22.65 13.47 4.32
N GLN A 338 -23.78 12.76 4.34
CA GLN A 338 -24.33 12.22 5.59
C GLN A 338 -23.43 11.12 6.15
N GLU A 339 -22.96 10.22 5.30
CA GLU A 339 -22.00 9.18 5.70
C GLU A 339 -20.68 9.80 6.20
N LEU A 340 -20.19 10.86 5.54
CA LEU A 340 -18.97 11.57 5.93
C LEU A 340 -19.11 12.23 7.31
N LYS A 341 -20.29 12.79 7.64
CA LYS A 341 -20.55 13.36 8.99
C LYS A 341 -20.43 12.30 10.08
N ILE A 342 -21.00 11.12 9.85
CA ILE A 342 -20.90 10.02 10.81
C ILE A 342 -19.44 9.53 10.90
N ALA A 343 -18.76 9.42 9.76
CA ALA A 343 -17.36 9.00 9.70
C ALA A 343 -16.42 9.92 10.50
N ILE A 344 -16.65 11.24 10.48
CA ILE A 344 -15.84 12.21 11.24
C ILE A 344 -15.93 11.95 12.75
N GLU A 345 -17.10 11.58 13.28
CA GLU A 345 -17.26 11.23 14.70
C GLU A 345 -16.44 10.00 15.12
N HIS A 346 -16.03 9.19 14.14
CA HIS A 346 -15.23 7.99 14.29
C HIS A 346 -13.80 8.14 13.73
N GLY A 347 -13.38 9.36 13.40
CA GLY A 347 -12.12 9.63 12.70
C GLY A 347 -10.86 9.44 13.53
N GLU A 348 -10.95 9.59 14.86
CA GLU A 348 -9.82 9.53 15.78
C GLU A 348 -9.42 8.07 16.07
N VAL A 349 -8.79 7.42 15.10
CA VAL A 349 -8.30 6.03 15.16
C VAL A 349 -7.17 5.81 14.15
N PRO A 350 -6.08 5.11 14.52
CA PRO A 350 -5.04 4.72 13.56
C PRO A 350 -5.54 3.64 12.62
N ILE A 351 -5.21 3.75 11.34
CA ILE A 351 -5.55 2.72 10.35
C ILE A 351 -4.99 1.34 10.68
N THR A 352 -3.79 1.28 11.27
CA THR A 352 -3.18 0.01 11.67
C THR A 352 -4.02 -0.73 12.69
N LYS A 353 -4.74 -0.03 13.57
CA LYS A 353 -5.67 -0.65 14.54
C LYS A 353 -6.90 -1.24 13.87
N ILE A 354 -7.37 -0.64 12.78
CA ILE A 354 -8.43 -1.21 11.94
C ILE A 354 -7.91 -2.48 11.24
N GLN A 355 -6.71 -2.41 10.65
CA GLN A 355 -6.06 -3.54 9.98
C GLN A 355 -5.77 -4.72 10.94
N GLU A 356 -5.48 -4.45 12.22
CA GLU A 356 -5.26 -5.49 13.23
C GLU A 356 -6.49 -6.36 13.48
N LYS A 357 -7.69 -5.77 13.46
CA LYS A 357 -8.95 -6.50 13.66
C LYS A 357 -9.52 -7.07 12.36
N PHE A 358 -9.13 -6.51 11.23
CA PHE A 358 -9.54 -6.96 9.92
C PHE A 358 -8.31 -7.45 9.15
N PRO A 359 -7.78 -8.66 9.47
CA PRO A 359 -6.62 -9.21 8.78
C PRO A 359 -6.95 -9.39 7.29
N MET A 360 -6.16 -8.72 6.46
CA MET A 360 -6.31 -8.71 5.01
C MET A 360 -5.28 -9.67 4.42
N ASP A 361 -5.68 -10.42 3.39
CA ASP A 361 -4.73 -11.13 2.53
C ASP A 361 -3.84 -10.07 1.89
N ARG A 362 -2.63 -9.84 2.40
CA ARG A 362 -1.74 -8.85 1.80
C ARG A 362 -1.25 -9.43 0.49
N LYS A 363 -1.62 -8.81 -0.63
CA LYS A 363 -0.89 -9.01 -1.88
C LYS A 363 0.40 -8.19 -1.76
N GLU A 364 1.54 -8.78 -2.15
CA GLU A 364 2.76 -8.01 -2.43
C GLU A 364 2.36 -6.82 -3.32
N ASP A 365 2.84 -5.62 -2.99
CA ASP A 365 2.65 -4.37 -3.75
C ASP A 365 1.26 -3.72 -3.74
N ILE A 366 0.42 -3.98 -2.72
CA ILE A 366 -0.83 -3.24 -2.52
C ILE A 366 -0.94 -2.72 -1.09
N PHE A 367 -1.15 -1.40 -0.94
CA PHE A 367 -1.43 -0.82 0.37
C PHE A 367 -2.74 -1.39 0.95
N PRO A 368 -2.71 -1.95 2.16
CA PRO A 368 -3.87 -2.61 2.73
C PRO A 368 -4.99 -1.60 3.06
N LEU A 369 -6.23 -1.95 2.67
CA LEU A 369 -7.52 -1.24 2.83
C LEU A 369 -7.89 -0.22 1.74
N TYR A 370 -6.95 0.54 1.20
CA TYR A 370 -7.24 1.46 0.10
C TYR A 370 -6.06 1.58 -0.84
N GLN A 371 -6.36 1.73 -2.13
CA GLN A 371 -5.38 1.97 -3.19
C GLN A 371 -5.29 3.46 -3.56
N ILE A 372 -6.32 4.23 -3.19
CA ILE A 372 -6.49 5.63 -3.56
C ILE A 372 -6.63 6.47 -2.29
N THR A 373 -5.92 7.58 -2.22
CA THR A 373 -6.18 8.64 -1.23
C THR A 373 -6.73 9.88 -1.90
N CYS A 374 -7.70 10.53 -1.24
CA CYS A 374 -8.19 11.84 -1.65
C CYS A 374 -7.81 12.86 -0.57
N VAL A 375 -6.94 13.81 -0.90
CA VAL A 375 -6.45 14.85 0.02
C VAL A 375 -6.97 16.20 -0.44
N TYR A 376 -7.57 16.97 0.47
CA TYR A 376 -8.07 18.32 0.18
C TYR A 376 -7.39 19.34 1.08
N ASN A 377 -6.63 20.22 0.45
CA ASN A 377 -5.95 21.35 1.06
C ASN A 377 -6.60 22.65 0.57
N SER A 378 -6.74 23.64 1.44
CA SER A 378 -7.18 24.98 1.06
C SER A 378 -6.17 26.01 1.54
N LEU A 379 -5.92 27.06 0.77
CA LEU A 379 -5.03 28.15 1.19
C LEU A 379 -5.49 28.82 2.49
N ASN A 380 -6.79 28.80 2.78
CA ASN A 380 -7.30 29.27 4.06
C ASN A 380 -6.77 28.44 5.24
N MET A 381 -6.47 27.16 5.02
CA MET A 381 -5.84 26.30 6.03
C MET A 381 -4.39 26.70 6.30
N LEU A 382 -3.69 27.29 5.33
CA LEU A 382 -2.32 27.81 5.47
C LEU A 382 -2.25 29.24 6.03
N GLY A 383 -3.40 29.89 6.24
CA GLY A 383 -3.47 31.29 6.69
C GLY A 383 -3.38 32.32 5.57
N GLY A 384 -3.53 31.89 4.32
CA GLY A 384 -3.32 32.69 3.11
C GLY A 384 -1.88 32.60 2.59
N ASN A 385 -1.62 33.11 1.38
CA ASN A 385 -0.28 33.09 0.75
C ASN A 385 0.45 34.43 0.85
N HIS A 386 -0.27 35.51 1.14
CA HIS A 386 0.32 36.83 1.24
C HIS A 386 -0.32 37.59 2.40
N PHE A 387 0.51 38.21 3.24
CA PHE A 387 0.03 39.17 4.24
C PHE A 387 1.10 40.21 4.58
N GLU A 388 0.63 41.36 5.05
CA GLU A 388 1.47 42.44 5.57
C GLU A 388 1.06 42.78 6.99
N VAL A 389 2.04 42.94 7.90
CA VAL A 389 1.83 43.40 9.28
C VAL A 389 2.94 44.38 9.63
N ASN A 390 2.58 45.57 10.10
CA ASN A 390 3.51 46.62 10.51
C ASN A 390 4.59 46.95 9.46
N GLY A 391 4.23 46.91 8.17
CA GLY A 391 5.14 47.17 7.04
C GLY A 391 6.04 46.00 6.65
N ILE A 392 5.97 44.87 7.36
CA ILE A 392 6.68 43.62 7.02
C ILE A 392 5.79 42.79 6.11
N GLN A 393 6.31 42.42 4.94
CA GLN A 393 5.58 41.66 3.93
C GLN A 393 6.01 40.20 3.95
N PHE A 394 5.03 39.30 3.92
CA PHE A 394 5.22 37.86 3.87
C PHE A 394 4.55 37.32 2.62
N ASP A 395 5.32 36.57 1.83
CA ASP A 395 4.84 35.83 0.67
C ASP A 395 5.20 34.35 0.83
N MET A 396 4.20 33.50 0.88
CA MET A 396 4.31 32.10 1.27
C MET A 396 3.89 31.20 0.11
N ARG A 397 4.69 30.16 -0.10
CA ARG A 397 4.36 29.06 -1.01
C ARG A 397 4.69 27.73 -0.36
N ASP A 398 4.05 26.68 -0.85
CA ASP A 398 4.36 25.33 -0.40
C ASP A 398 5.82 25.02 -0.73
N LEU A 399 6.55 24.42 0.21
CA LEU A 399 7.92 23.96 -0.02
C LEU A 399 7.97 22.91 -1.16
N ASN A 400 6.85 22.24 -1.40
CA ASN A 400 6.70 21.09 -2.29
C ASN A 400 6.36 21.44 -3.76
N ASP A 401 6.21 22.71 -4.13
CA ASP A 401 5.55 23.08 -5.40
C ASP A 401 6.34 22.74 -6.68
N GLU A 402 7.66 22.48 -6.63
CA GLU A 402 8.46 22.35 -7.86
C GLU A 402 9.34 21.10 -7.96
N LYS A 403 9.57 20.33 -6.88
CA LYS A 403 10.51 19.18 -6.86
C LYS A 403 10.05 18.02 -5.98
N ARG A 404 8.74 17.75 -5.94
CA ARG A 404 8.21 16.53 -5.33
C ARG A 404 8.66 15.31 -6.17
N GLN A 405 9.81 14.73 -5.85
CA GLN A 405 10.05 13.33 -6.19
C GLN A 405 9.26 12.51 -5.18
N VAL A 406 8.05 12.09 -5.55
CA VAL A 406 7.20 11.34 -4.62
C VAL A 406 7.20 9.86 -4.98
N HIS A 407 7.88 9.09 -4.14
CA HIS A 407 7.71 7.65 -4.09
C HIS A 407 6.42 7.35 -3.32
N TYR A 408 5.28 7.39 -4.01
CA TYR A 408 4.03 6.94 -3.41
C TYR A 408 3.98 5.41 -3.40
N THR A 409 3.78 4.85 -2.20
CA THR A 409 3.42 3.42 -2.02
C THR A 409 1.96 3.12 -2.39
N LEU A 410 1.20 4.15 -2.76
CA LEU A 410 -0.20 4.06 -3.20
C LEU A 410 -0.29 4.10 -4.72
N ASP A 411 -1.37 3.51 -5.26
CA ASP A 411 -1.60 3.50 -6.70
C ASP A 411 -1.86 4.91 -7.24
N ILE A 412 -2.75 5.64 -6.55
CA ILE A 412 -3.16 7.00 -6.92
C ILE A 412 -3.34 7.85 -5.66
N CYS A 413 -2.65 8.98 -5.56
CA CYS A 413 -2.94 10.03 -4.60
C CYS A 413 -3.55 11.23 -5.34
N PHE A 414 -4.83 11.46 -5.08
CA PHE A 414 -5.60 12.56 -5.64
C PHE A 414 -5.59 13.75 -4.67
N GLU A 415 -4.78 14.76 -4.97
CA GLU A 415 -4.63 15.96 -4.15
C GLU A 415 -5.36 17.15 -4.77
N VAL A 416 -6.08 17.90 -3.93
CA VAL A 416 -6.76 19.13 -4.32
C VAL A 416 -6.21 20.30 -3.53
N ILE A 417 -5.85 21.37 -4.23
CA ILE A 417 -5.45 22.65 -3.66
C ILE A 417 -6.51 23.69 -4.05
N ASP A 418 -7.31 24.13 -3.08
CA ASP A 418 -8.31 25.20 -3.24
C ASP A 418 -7.72 26.57 -2.89
N TYR A 419 -7.53 27.39 -3.92
CA TYR A 419 -7.01 28.75 -3.86
C TYR A 419 -8.09 29.80 -3.48
N GLY A 420 -9.36 29.39 -3.39
CA GLY A 420 -10.48 30.26 -3.01
C GLY A 420 -11.27 30.81 -4.21
N ASP A 421 -10.62 30.92 -5.36
CA ASP A 421 -11.17 31.31 -6.66
C ASP A 421 -10.98 30.24 -7.77
N LYS A 422 -10.06 29.30 -7.54
CA LYS A 422 -9.78 28.13 -8.38
C LYS A 422 -9.35 26.92 -7.55
N CYS A 423 -9.48 25.73 -8.12
CA CYS A 423 -8.90 24.50 -7.59
C CYS A 423 -7.83 23.97 -8.56
N GLN A 424 -6.70 23.54 -8.03
CA GLN A 424 -5.75 22.71 -8.74
C GLN A 424 -5.89 21.28 -8.24
N PHE A 425 -5.94 20.33 -9.17
CA PHE A 425 -5.97 18.90 -8.92
C PHE A 425 -4.62 18.34 -9.34
N ARG A 426 -3.88 17.77 -8.39
CA ARG A 426 -2.62 17.08 -8.63
C ARG A 426 -2.82 15.60 -8.39
N VAL A 427 -2.51 14.79 -9.38
CA VAL A 427 -2.70 13.36 -9.33
C VAL A 427 -1.36 12.71 -9.44
N HIS A 428 -0.90 12.25 -8.29
CA HIS A 428 0.31 11.48 -8.16
C HIS A 428 -0.06 10.01 -8.34
N TYR A 429 0.71 9.28 -9.15
CA TYR A 429 0.40 7.89 -9.45
C TYR A 429 1.66 7.04 -9.54
N CYS A 430 1.51 5.75 -9.28
CA CYS A 430 2.60 4.79 -9.40
C CYS A 430 2.89 4.50 -10.89
N ASN A 431 3.95 5.11 -11.43
CA ASN A 431 4.32 4.98 -12.85
C ASN A 431 4.82 3.56 -13.23
N LYS A 432 5.05 2.70 -12.23
CA LYS A 432 5.33 1.27 -12.45
C LYS A 432 4.09 0.55 -12.98
N ILE A 433 2.89 1.04 -12.67
CA ILE A 433 1.62 0.37 -13.01
C ILE A 433 0.73 1.18 -13.95
N PHE A 434 0.95 2.49 -14.07
CA PHE A 434 0.19 3.35 -14.99
C PHE A 434 1.08 4.08 -15.99
N GLU A 435 0.57 4.22 -17.21
CA GLU A 435 1.00 5.21 -18.17
C GLU A 435 0.37 6.57 -17.86
N ARG A 436 1.13 7.63 -18.15
CA ARG A 436 0.64 9.00 -18.02
C ARG A 436 -0.67 9.24 -18.76
N GLU A 437 -0.79 8.75 -20.01
CA GLU A 437 -2.01 8.91 -20.82
C GLU A 437 -3.24 8.29 -20.14
N SER A 438 -3.10 7.16 -19.45
CA SER A 438 -4.20 6.50 -18.75
C SER A 438 -4.70 7.33 -17.57
N ILE A 439 -3.79 7.93 -16.80
CA ILE A 439 -4.15 8.85 -15.73
C ILE A 439 -4.75 10.15 -16.30
N GLU A 440 -4.17 10.71 -17.35
CA GLU A 440 -4.73 11.89 -18.04
C GLU A 440 -6.15 11.65 -18.53
N ASN A 441 -6.47 10.45 -19.05
CA ASN A 441 -7.83 10.08 -19.44
C ASN A 441 -8.80 10.03 -18.26
N VAL A 442 -8.40 9.42 -17.12
CA VAL A 442 -9.22 9.39 -15.90
C VAL A 442 -9.51 10.82 -15.42
N ILE A 443 -8.49 11.69 -15.42
CA ILE A 443 -8.62 13.07 -14.94
C ILE A 443 -9.41 13.93 -15.92
N HIS A 444 -9.28 13.71 -17.22
CA HIS A 444 -10.09 14.40 -18.23
C HIS A 444 -11.58 14.11 -18.03
N ILE A 445 -11.96 12.84 -17.84
CA ILE A 445 -13.35 12.45 -17.57
C ILE A 445 -13.83 13.09 -16.25
N PHE A 446 -13.01 13.07 -15.22
CA PHE A 446 -13.33 13.73 -13.95
C PHE A 446 -13.54 15.25 -14.13
N GLN A 447 -12.70 15.91 -14.92
CA GLN A 447 -12.84 17.32 -15.27
C GLN A 447 -14.15 17.59 -16.01
N GLU A 448 -14.53 16.77 -16.98
CA GLU A 448 -15.79 16.90 -17.70
C GLU A 448 -17.01 16.79 -16.77
N LEU A 449 -16.98 15.88 -15.78
CA LEU A 449 -18.04 15.77 -14.77
C LEU A 449 -18.15 17.04 -13.92
N MET A 450 -17.02 17.62 -13.51
CA MET A 450 -17.00 18.87 -12.74
C MET A 450 -17.52 20.06 -13.55
N GLU A 451 -17.09 20.18 -14.81
CA GLU A 451 -17.51 21.27 -15.70
C GLU A 451 -19.01 21.20 -16.03
N ASN A 452 -19.57 20.00 -16.08
CA ASN A 452 -20.98 19.74 -16.42
C ASN A 452 -21.89 19.49 -15.21
N ILE A 453 -21.41 19.70 -13.98
CA ILE A 453 -22.15 19.34 -12.76
C ILE A 453 -23.57 19.96 -12.69
N GLU A 454 -23.78 21.16 -13.23
CA GLU A 454 -25.10 21.80 -13.29
C GLU A 454 -26.12 21.02 -14.14
N ASN A 455 -25.65 20.40 -15.23
CA ASN A 455 -26.46 19.60 -16.14
C ASN A 455 -26.67 18.18 -15.59
N LEU A 456 -25.67 17.66 -14.87
CA LEU A 456 -25.66 16.28 -14.37
C LEU A 456 -26.40 16.10 -13.04
N LYS A 457 -26.64 17.18 -12.27
CA LYS A 457 -27.19 17.09 -10.91
C LYS A 457 -28.44 16.21 -10.75
N ASN A 458 -29.33 16.23 -11.75
CA ASN A 458 -30.60 15.48 -11.75
C ASN A 458 -30.53 14.17 -12.56
N VAL A 459 -29.37 13.84 -13.14
CA VAL A 459 -29.14 12.61 -13.89
C VAL A 459 -28.89 11.49 -12.88
N LYS A 460 -29.52 10.33 -13.08
CA LYS A 460 -29.28 9.14 -12.25
C LYS A 460 -27.90 8.58 -12.53
N LEU A 461 -27.24 8.02 -11.52
CA LEU A 461 -25.89 7.47 -11.67
C LEU A 461 -25.80 6.43 -12.79
N ARG A 462 -26.83 5.57 -12.94
CA ARG A 462 -26.86 4.54 -14.00
C ARG A 462 -26.95 5.09 -15.43
N ASP A 463 -27.40 6.33 -15.56
CA ASP A 463 -27.59 7.00 -16.85
C ASP A 463 -26.34 7.85 -17.21
N ILE A 464 -25.34 7.93 -16.32
CA ILE A 464 -24.06 8.58 -16.60
C ILE A 464 -23.23 7.63 -17.48
N VAL A 465 -22.92 8.08 -18.69
CA VAL A 465 -22.04 7.38 -19.61
C VAL A 465 -20.73 8.14 -19.69
N LEU A 466 -19.63 7.53 -19.26
CA LEU A 466 -18.30 8.11 -19.38
C LEU A 466 -17.75 7.74 -20.76
N THR A 467 -17.90 8.63 -21.75
CA THR A 467 -17.30 8.45 -23.06
C THR A 467 -15.85 8.93 -23.01
N GLY A 468 -14.90 8.01 -23.08
CA GLY A 468 -13.46 8.32 -22.99
C GLY A 468 -13.05 9.45 -23.94
N GLY A 469 -12.30 10.41 -23.40
CA GLY A 469 -11.84 11.59 -24.13
C GLY A 469 -10.86 11.25 -25.25
N LYS A 470 -11.39 11.04 -26.46
CA LYS A 470 -10.77 11.48 -27.72
C LYS A 470 -11.90 11.97 -28.64
N LYS A 471 -12.08 13.30 -28.71
CA LYS A 471 -12.98 14.06 -29.61
C LYS A 471 -14.25 13.30 -30.07
N VAL A 472 -15.35 13.48 -29.35
CA VAL A 472 -16.69 13.28 -29.93
C VAL A 472 -17.35 14.65 -30.11
N ASP A 473 -17.69 14.99 -31.35
CA ASP A 473 -18.34 16.25 -31.73
C ASP A 473 -19.79 16.25 -31.20
N LEU A 474 -20.12 17.21 -30.32
CA LEU A 474 -21.40 17.32 -29.60
C LEU A 474 -22.61 17.72 -30.48
N ARG A 475 -22.56 17.49 -31.80
CA ARG A 475 -23.66 17.79 -32.74
C ARG A 475 -24.61 16.63 -33.01
N ASP A 476 -24.30 15.43 -32.53
CA ASP A 476 -25.13 14.23 -32.75
C ASP A 476 -25.98 13.83 -31.54
N ILE A 477 -26.60 14.82 -30.87
CA ILE A 477 -27.78 14.54 -30.06
C ILE A 477 -28.93 14.22 -31.03
N ARG A 478 -29.01 12.95 -31.44
CA ARG A 478 -30.24 12.34 -31.94
C ARG A 478 -30.61 11.18 -31.04
N VAL A 479 -31.85 11.19 -30.58
CA VAL A 479 -32.55 10.03 -30.05
C VAL A 479 -32.32 8.87 -31.01
N VAL A 480 -31.61 7.83 -30.56
CA VAL A 480 -31.51 6.55 -31.27
C VAL A 480 -31.89 5.44 -30.29
N ASN A 481 -33.05 4.86 -30.54
CA ASN A 481 -33.48 3.58 -30.01
C ASN A 481 -32.50 2.48 -30.42
N GLU A 482 -32.39 1.49 -29.53
CA GLU A 482 -31.97 0.10 -29.79
C GLU A 482 -30.49 -0.14 -30.12
N TYR A 483 -29.85 -0.88 -29.19
CA TYR A 483 -28.57 -1.57 -29.25
C TYR A 483 -27.36 -0.76 -29.70
N ASN A 484 -26.62 -0.21 -28.72
CA ASN A 484 -25.17 -0.09 -28.83
C ASN A 484 -24.50 -0.21 -27.45
N VAL A 485 -23.92 -1.38 -27.23
CA VAL A 485 -23.01 -1.71 -26.13
C VAL A 485 -21.72 -0.91 -26.35
N CYS A 486 -21.34 -0.04 -25.41
CA CYS A 486 -20.01 0.57 -25.42
C CYS A 486 -18.96 -0.54 -25.23
N LEU A 487 -17.99 -0.60 -26.16
CA LEU A 487 -16.86 -1.53 -26.11
C LEU A 487 -15.99 -1.25 -24.86
N PRO A 488 -15.41 -2.29 -24.22
CA PRO A 488 -14.43 -2.12 -23.15
C PRO A 488 -13.16 -1.47 -23.67
N THR A 489 -12.53 -0.60 -22.89
CA THR A 489 -11.28 0.13 -23.15
C THR A 489 -10.02 -0.75 -23.23
N ASN A 490 -10.14 -2.07 -23.46
CA ASN A 490 -9.00 -2.96 -23.68
C ASN A 490 -8.77 -3.20 -25.18
N PHE A 491 -8.80 -2.15 -26.00
CA PHE A 491 -8.47 -2.27 -27.42
C PHE A 491 -6.96 -2.03 -27.65
N ILE A 492 -6.18 -3.11 -27.67
CA ILE A 492 -4.91 -3.17 -28.40
C ILE A 492 -5.16 -3.96 -29.68
N GLY A 493 -5.19 -3.28 -30.82
CA GLY A 493 -5.30 -3.89 -32.14
C GLY A 493 -5.29 -2.87 -33.28
N ASN A 494 -4.51 -3.12 -34.33
CA ASN A 494 -4.60 -2.34 -35.57
C ASN A 494 -5.84 -2.76 -36.36
N ILE A 495 -6.60 -1.77 -36.85
CA ILE A 495 -7.75 -1.99 -37.71
C ILE A 495 -7.25 -2.31 -39.13
N GLN A 496 -7.60 -3.49 -39.67
CA GLN A 496 -7.60 -3.72 -41.12
C GLN A 496 -8.94 -4.29 -41.58
N LYS A 497 -9.48 -3.65 -42.61
CA LYS A 497 -10.72 -4.02 -43.30
C LYS A 497 -10.42 -5.15 -44.29
N LEU A 498 -11.18 -6.24 -44.25
CA LEU A 498 -11.23 -7.25 -45.31
C LEU A 498 -12.67 -7.44 -45.82
N GLU A 499 -12.78 -7.81 -47.09
CA GLU A 499 -13.80 -7.32 -48.05
C GLU A 499 -15.24 -7.85 -47.94
N ASN A 500 -15.64 -8.71 -46.99
CA ASN A 500 -16.88 -9.51 -47.16
C ASN A 500 -17.89 -9.52 -45.97
N GLU A 501 -18.21 -8.35 -45.41
CA GLU A 501 -19.44 -8.02 -44.64
C GLU A 501 -20.26 -9.14 -43.94
N LEU A 502 -19.64 -10.01 -43.12
CA LEU A 502 -20.36 -10.95 -42.25
C LEU A 502 -19.77 -10.95 -40.84
N TRP A 503 -20.57 -10.51 -39.87
CA TRP A 503 -20.28 -10.56 -38.43
C TRP A 503 -20.73 -11.92 -37.90
N VAL A 504 -19.85 -12.69 -37.26
CA VAL A 504 -20.21 -13.95 -36.60
C VAL A 504 -19.65 -13.96 -35.18
N GLU A 505 -20.55 -14.17 -34.21
CA GLU A 505 -20.25 -14.39 -32.80
C GLU A 505 -19.50 -15.72 -32.64
N THR A 506 -18.26 -15.68 -32.13
CA THR A 506 -17.51 -16.90 -31.80
C THR A 506 -17.03 -16.78 -30.36
N GLY A 507 -17.83 -17.31 -29.43
CA GLY A 507 -17.55 -17.29 -27.99
C GLY A 507 -16.35 -18.15 -27.59
N LYS A 508 -15.14 -17.79 -28.01
CA LYS A 508 -13.87 -18.42 -27.60
C LYS A 508 -12.80 -17.35 -27.35
N VAL A 509 -12.38 -17.22 -26.09
CA VAL A 509 -11.20 -16.45 -25.67
C VAL A 509 -10.00 -17.40 -25.57
N GLY A 510 -8.87 -17.04 -26.18
CA GLY A 510 -7.57 -17.74 -26.08
C GLY A 510 -6.39 -16.82 -26.45
N LYS A 511 -5.34 -16.85 -25.61
CA LYS A 511 -4.18 -15.95 -25.37
C LYS A 511 -3.05 -15.90 -26.41
N ILE A 512 -2.17 -14.88 -26.30
CA ILE A 512 -0.70 -15.04 -26.25
C ILE A 512 -0.11 -14.18 -25.11
N ALA A 513 0.75 -14.78 -24.29
CA ALA A 513 1.66 -14.17 -23.32
C ALA A 513 3.04 -13.95 -23.96
N PHE A 514 3.83 -12.99 -23.47
CA PHE A 514 5.28 -12.99 -23.70
C PHE A 514 5.99 -13.07 -22.35
N ASP A 515 6.54 -14.25 -22.08
CA ASP A 515 7.62 -14.44 -21.13
C ASP A 515 8.89 -13.75 -21.67
N GLY A 516 9.71 -13.24 -20.76
CA GLY A 516 10.97 -12.60 -21.09
C GLY A 516 12.04 -13.58 -21.57
N THR A 517 11.82 -14.33 -22.65
CA THR A 517 12.89 -14.62 -23.63
C THR A 517 12.36 -14.87 -25.05
N VAL A 518 12.83 -14.01 -25.96
CA VAL A 518 13.28 -14.25 -27.34
C VAL A 518 12.71 -15.48 -28.09
N LYS A 519 12.02 -15.15 -29.20
CA LYS A 519 11.83 -15.94 -30.45
C LYS A 519 11.66 -17.46 -30.28
N ILE A 520 10.43 -17.94 -30.51
CA ILE A 520 10.28 -19.24 -31.16
C ILE A 520 10.44 -19.05 -32.66
N ASP A 521 11.62 -19.44 -33.09
CA ASP A 521 11.96 -19.86 -34.44
C ASP A 521 10.80 -20.60 -35.14
N GLU A 522 10.23 -20.01 -36.19
CA GLU A 522 9.23 -20.61 -37.08
C GLU A 522 9.75 -21.85 -37.85
N SER A 523 10.98 -22.30 -37.55
CA SER A 523 11.60 -23.48 -38.16
C SER A 523 11.53 -24.78 -37.33
N LYS A 524 10.82 -24.83 -36.19
CA LYS A 524 10.69 -26.08 -35.38
C LYS A 524 9.31 -26.74 -35.51
N SER A 525 9.30 -28.03 -35.86
CA SER A 525 8.10 -28.82 -36.14
C SER A 525 7.18 -28.97 -34.91
N TYR A 526 5.87 -28.71 -35.11
CA TYR A 526 4.78 -29.07 -34.16
C TYR A 526 4.56 -30.57 -34.00
N LYS A 527 5.34 -31.32 -34.76
CA LYS A 527 5.41 -32.76 -34.76
C LYS A 527 6.62 -33.15 -33.93
N VAL A 528 6.36 -33.76 -32.78
CA VAL A 528 7.40 -34.18 -31.85
C VAL A 528 7.36 -35.68 -31.71
N GLU A 529 8.52 -36.32 -31.79
CA GLU A 529 8.64 -37.75 -31.57
C GLU A 529 8.61 -38.02 -30.07
N TYR A 530 7.53 -38.62 -29.58
CA TYR A 530 7.37 -39.04 -28.19
C TYR A 530 7.14 -40.54 -28.16
N GLN A 531 7.99 -41.26 -27.45
CA GLN A 531 7.98 -42.73 -27.39
C GLN A 531 7.95 -43.39 -28.78
N GLY A 532 8.68 -42.82 -29.75
CA GLY A 532 8.77 -43.35 -31.12
C GLY A 532 7.55 -43.08 -32.00
N LYS A 533 6.63 -42.21 -31.58
CA LYS A 533 5.49 -41.75 -32.39
C LYS A 533 5.59 -40.26 -32.65
N GLU A 534 5.40 -39.86 -33.89
CA GLU A 534 5.29 -38.46 -34.31
C GLU A 534 3.91 -37.92 -33.88
N ILE A 535 3.91 -36.99 -32.94
CA ILE A 535 2.70 -36.43 -32.34
C ILE A 535 2.46 -35.01 -32.85
N ASP A 536 1.26 -34.76 -33.40
CA ASP A 536 0.76 -33.40 -33.66
C ASP A 536 -0.16 -32.94 -32.53
N PHE A 537 0.34 -32.02 -31.71
CA PHE A 537 -0.42 -31.48 -30.59
C PHE A 537 -1.69 -30.73 -30.99
N ARG A 538 -1.77 -30.18 -32.20
CA ARG A 538 -2.97 -29.50 -32.67
C ARG A 538 -4.10 -30.49 -32.89
N GLU A 539 -3.77 -31.68 -33.39
CA GLU A 539 -4.75 -32.74 -33.62
C GLU A 539 -5.30 -33.29 -32.30
N ILE A 540 -4.43 -33.50 -31.30
CA ILE A 540 -4.84 -33.91 -29.95
C ILE A 540 -5.78 -32.90 -29.31
N THR A 541 -5.40 -31.63 -29.28
CA THR A 541 -6.21 -30.57 -28.66
C THR A 541 -7.56 -30.45 -29.38
N LYS A 542 -7.58 -30.67 -30.70
CA LYS A 542 -8.81 -30.71 -31.48
C LYS A 542 -9.71 -31.88 -31.09
N ILE A 543 -9.16 -33.08 -30.92
CA ILE A 543 -9.93 -34.27 -30.49
C ILE A 543 -10.47 -34.08 -29.06
N LEU A 544 -9.66 -33.54 -28.13
CA LEU A 544 -10.12 -33.23 -26.78
C LEU A 544 -11.23 -32.17 -26.77
N LYS A 545 -11.12 -31.13 -27.61
CA LYS A 545 -12.17 -30.09 -27.76
C LYS A 545 -13.43 -30.59 -28.48
N GLN A 546 -13.40 -31.73 -29.18
CA GLN A 546 -14.61 -32.36 -29.73
C GLN A 546 -15.44 -33.07 -28.65
N GLU A 547 -14.77 -33.71 -27.69
CA GLU A 547 -15.41 -34.36 -26.55
C GLU A 547 -15.75 -33.37 -25.42
N MET A 548 -14.92 -32.35 -25.20
CA MET A 548 -15.04 -31.35 -24.13
C MET A 548 -14.85 -29.93 -24.70
N PRO A 549 -15.89 -29.25 -25.19
CA PRO A 549 -15.78 -28.01 -25.98
C PRO A 549 -15.08 -26.83 -25.29
N GLU A 550 -15.15 -26.77 -23.97
CA GLU A 550 -14.60 -25.69 -23.14
C GLU A 550 -13.17 -25.98 -22.65
N ILE A 551 -12.64 -27.18 -22.89
CA ILE A 551 -11.32 -27.57 -22.38
C ILE A 551 -10.21 -26.79 -23.07
N GLU A 552 -9.38 -26.12 -22.29
CA GLU A 552 -8.11 -25.57 -22.74
C GLU A 552 -6.99 -26.47 -22.26
N VAL A 553 -5.96 -26.67 -23.07
CA VAL A 553 -4.88 -27.64 -22.80
C VAL A 553 -3.54 -27.06 -23.22
N GLU A 554 -2.56 -27.14 -22.33
CA GLU A 554 -1.15 -26.81 -22.57
C GLU A 554 -0.29 -28.07 -22.39
N TYR A 555 0.68 -28.25 -23.29
CA TYR A 555 1.64 -29.35 -23.21
C TYR A 555 3.03 -28.82 -22.94
N ARG A 556 3.76 -29.48 -22.04
CA ARG A 556 5.17 -29.20 -21.78
C ARG A 556 5.94 -30.51 -21.80
N TYR A 557 7.02 -30.57 -22.58
CA TYR A 557 8.01 -31.63 -22.47
C TYR A 557 9.06 -31.27 -21.45
N ILE A 558 9.43 -32.26 -20.66
CA ILE A 558 10.61 -32.20 -19.81
C ILE A 558 11.81 -32.77 -20.57
N ASP A 559 11.57 -33.88 -21.28
CA ASP A 559 12.53 -34.56 -22.16
C ASP A 559 11.74 -35.33 -23.25
N ASN A 560 12.44 -36.14 -24.04
CA ASN A 560 11.82 -36.93 -25.12
C ASN A 560 10.93 -38.10 -24.63
N GLN A 561 10.82 -38.32 -23.32
CA GLN A 561 10.11 -39.44 -22.69
C GLN A 561 8.95 -39.02 -21.78
N HIS A 562 8.93 -37.76 -21.32
CA HIS A 562 7.97 -37.28 -20.33
C HIS A 562 7.17 -36.06 -20.82
N LEU A 563 5.84 -36.22 -20.88
CA LEU A 563 4.89 -35.24 -21.39
C LEU A 563 3.94 -34.79 -20.28
N ILE A 564 3.95 -33.49 -19.95
CA ILE A 564 2.99 -32.88 -19.04
C ILE A 564 1.85 -32.29 -19.84
N MET A 565 0.62 -32.56 -19.40
CA MET A 565 -0.60 -31.98 -19.94
C MET A 565 -1.32 -31.19 -18.85
N ASN A 566 -1.29 -29.86 -18.94
CA ASN A 566 -2.10 -28.99 -18.10
C ASN A 566 -3.44 -28.71 -18.81
N TYR A 567 -4.55 -28.74 -18.10
CA TYR A 567 -5.85 -28.38 -18.66
C TYR A 567 -6.71 -27.55 -17.69
N TYR A 568 -7.54 -26.69 -18.27
CA TYR A 568 -8.39 -25.75 -17.54
C TYR A 568 -9.69 -25.46 -18.30
N ASN A 569 -10.61 -24.69 -17.69
CA ASN A 569 -11.95 -24.37 -18.21
C ASN A 569 -12.83 -25.58 -18.52
N CYS A 570 -12.58 -26.72 -17.85
CA CYS A 570 -13.43 -27.90 -17.94
C CYS A 570 -13.85 -28.37 -16.55
N GLN A 571 -15.16 -28.42 -16.29
CA GLN A 571 -15.67 -28.95 -15.03
C GLN A 571 -15.40 -30.46 -14.90
N GLN A 572 -15.36 -31.18 -16.03
CA GLN A 572 -15.09 -32.60 -16.06
C GLN A 572 -13.61 -32.90 -15.77
N GLN A 573 -13.37 -33.81 -14.82
CA GLN A 573 -12.02 -34.28 -14.51
C GLN A 573 -11.50 -35.24 -15.59
N LEU A 574 -10.25 -35.09 -15.99
CA LEU A 574 -9.59 -35.92 -16.97
C LEU A 574 -8.67 -36.92 -16.29
N LYS A 575 -8.97 -38.20 -16.47
CA LYS A 575 -8.07 -39.30 -16.10
C LYS A 575 -7.06 -39.57 -17.20
N LEU A 576 -5.85 -40.02 -16.83
CA LEU A 576 -4.80 -40.47 -17.75
C LEU A 576 -5.31 -41.48 -18.79
N GLU A 577 -6.10 -42.46 -18.36
CA GLU A 577 -6.70 -43.46 -19.26
C GLU A 577 -7.72 -42.85 -20.22
N LYS A 578 -8.49 -41.88 -19.76
CA LYS A 578 -9.48 -41.18 -20.59
C LYS A 578 -8.78 -40.35 -21.65
N VAL A 579 -7.68 -39.66 -21.31
CA VAL A 579 -6.84 -38.96 -22.28
C VAL A 579 -6.22 -39.96 -23.26
N LYS A 580 -5.59 -41.05 -22.80
CA LYS A 580 -5.04 -42.11 -23.68
C LYS A 580 -6.08 -42.68 -24.65
N LYS A 581 -7.32 -42.87 -24.19
CA LYS A 581 -8.42 -43.38 -25.02
C LYS A 581 -8.91 -42.36 -26.05
N ILE A 582 -8.95 -41.08 -25.70
CA ILE A 582 -9.40 -40.01 -26.57
C ILE A 582 -8.32 -39.64 -27.59
N THR A 583 -7.06 -39.58 -27.16
CA THR A 583 -5.96 -38.97 -27.94
C THR A 583 -4.94 -39.97 -28.46
N GLY A 584 -4.96 -41.22 -27.99
CA GLY A 584 -3.96 -42.24 -28.29
C GLY A 584 -2.62 -42.04 -27.56
N ILE A 585 -2.50 -41.02 -26.69
CA ILE A 585 -1.27 -40.60 -26.02
C ILE A 585 -1.48 -40.62 -24.51
N LEU A 586 -0.51 -41.17 -23.79
CA LEU A 586 -0.49 -41.22 -22.33
C LEU A 586 0.49 -40.15 -21.81
N PRO A 587 0.01 -39.01 -21.30
CA PRO A 587 0.84 -38.04 -20.62
C PRO A 587 1.46 -38.66 -19.36
N THR A 588 2.60 -38.14 -18.93
CA THR A 588 3.21 -38.51 -17.64
C THR A 588 2.45 -37.90 -16.48
N ILE A 589 1.96 -36.67 -16.65
CA ILE A 589 1.21 -35.92 -15.65
C ILE A 589 0.06 -35.22 -16.37
N ILE A 590 -1.14 -35.28 -15.77
CA ILE A 590 -2.26 -34.43 -16.14
C ILE A 590 -2.58 -33.54 -14.94
N TYR A 591 -2.66 -32.23 -15.17
CA TYR A 591 -2.94 -31.24 -14.13
C TYR A 591 -4.23 -30.49 -14.46
N LYS A 592 -5.21 -30.47 -13.55
CA LYS A 592 -6.44 -29.67 -13.66
C LYS A 592 -6.26 -28.36 -12.91
N THR A 593 -6.46 -27.23 -13.57
CA THR A 593 -6.50 -25.92 -12.89
C THR A 593 -7.96 -25.45 -12.76
N GLN A 594 -8.46 -25.23 -11.54
CA GLN A 594 -9.83 -24.71 -11.33
C GLN A 594 -9.92 -23.20 -11.09
N ASP A 595 -9.01 -22.57 -10.34
CA ASP A 595 -8.98 -21.09 -10.17
C ASP A 595 -7.76 -20.65 -9.34
N TYR A 596 -6.60 -21.25 -9.59
CA TYR A 596 -5.35 -20.88 -8.90
C TYR A 596 -4.50 -19.93 -9.76
N LYS A 597 -3.95 -18.88 -9.14
CA LYS A 597 -3.03 -17.92 -9.79
C LYS A 597 -1.92 -18.71 -10.51
N GLN A 598 -1.69 -18.42 -11.80
CA GLN A 598 -0.70 -19.11 -12.64
C GLN A 598 0.68 -19.28 -11.97
N ASN A 599 1.11 -18.31 -11.15
CA ASN A 599 2.40 -18.36 -10.45
C ASN A 599 2.44 -19.38 -9.30
N THR A 600 1.32 -19.62 -8.63
CA THR A 600 1.20 -20.65 -7.59
C THR A 600 1.27 -22.04 -8.24
N VAL A 601 0.54 -22.24 -9.35
CA VAL A 601 0.57 -23.48 -10.15
C VAL A 601 1.97 -23.77 -10.69
N LEU A 602 2.64 -22.75 -11.26
CA LEU A 602 4.02 -22.88 -11.74
C LEU A 602 4.99 -23.21 -10.59
N ARG A 603 4.82 -22.60 -9.41
CA ARG A 603 5.63 -22.88 -8.20
C ARG A 603 5.43 -24.31 -7.70
N HIS A 604 4.20 -24.81 -7.65
CA HIS A 604 3.90 -26.20 -7.26
C HIS A 604 4.44 -27.20 -8.29
N GLN A 605 4.29 -26.90 -9.59
CA GLN A 605 4.84 -27.71 -10.67
C GLN A 605 6.38 -27.75 -10.64
N ASP A 606 7.05 -26.62 -10.41
CA ASP A 606 8.51 -26.55 -10.29
C ASP A 606 9.02 -27.31 -9.06
N ASN A 607 8.32 -27.21 -7.93
CA ASN A 607 8.68 -27.91 -6.70
C ASN A 607 8.50 -29.43 -6.82
N ILE A 608 7.37 -29.89 -7.37
CA ILE A 608 7.14 -31.32 -7.67
C ILE A 608 8.20 -31.82 -8.65
N TYR A 609 8.50 -31.05 -9.68
CA TYR A 609 9.47 -31.41 -10.73
C TYR A 609 10.91 -31.53 -10.19
N ARG A 610 11.40 -30.53 -9.45
CA ARG A 610 12.72 -30.58 -8.80
C ARG A 610 12.84 -31.77 -7.84
N SER A 611 11.75 -32.14 -7.19
CA SER A 611 11.68 -33.33 -6.33
C SER A 611 11.85 -34.61 -7.13
N MET A 612 11.11 -34.74 -8.23
CA MET A 612 11.14 -35.92 -9.10
C MET A 612 12.51 -36.10 -9.73
N ASP A 613 13.16 -35.04 -10.20
CA ASP A 613 14.47 -35.11 -10.85
C ASP A 613 15.57 -35.49 -9.87
N TYR A 614 15.61 -34.89 -8.69
CA TYR A 614 16.52 -35.29 -7.63
C TYR A 614 16.35 -36.78 -7.27
N LEU A 615 15.11 -37.25 -7.15
CA LEU A 615 14.81 -38.65 -6.84
C LEU A 615 15.21 -39.61 -7.96
N ARG A 616 15.07 -39.20 -9.22
CA ARG A 616 15.55 -39.96 -10.37
C ARG A 616 17.08 -40.04 -10.40
N GLU A 617 17.78 -38.97 -10.04
CA GLU A 617 19.25 -38.97 -9.89
C GLU A 617 19.72 -39.93 -8.79
N GLN A 618 18.90 -40.20 -7.77
CA GLN A 618 19.17 -41.21 -6.74
C GLN A 618 18.80 -42.65 -7.18
N GLY A 619 18.36 -42.85 -8.42
CA GLY A 619 18.08 -44.16 -9.01
C GLY A 619 16.66 -44.70 -8.81
N TYR A 620 15.73 -43.88 -8.33
CA TYR A 620 14.32 -44.26 -8.18
C TYR A 620 13.52 -44.02 -9.47
N GLN A 621 12.56 -44.90 -9.75
CA GLN A 621 11.47 -44.58 -10.69
C GLN A 621 10.40 -43.78 -9.94
N VAL A 622 10.00 -42.63 -10.46
CA VAL A 622 9.12 -41.69 -9.75
C VAL A 622 7.88 -41.37 -10.57
N TYR A 623 6.71 -41.50 -9.95
CA TYR A 623 5.43 -41.13 -10.52
C TYR A 623 4.77 -40.06 -9.64
N ALA A 624 4.06 -39.11 -10.25
CA ALA A 624 3.24 -38.15 -9.52
C ALA A 624 1.77 -38.38 -9.90
N LEU A 625 0.93 -38.61 -8.90
CA LEU A 625 -0.51 -38.84 -9.04
C LEU A 625 -1.25 -37.69 -8.37
N GLN A 626 -2.33 -37.18 -8.94
CA GLN A 626 -3.18 -36.20 -8.27
C GLN A 626 -4.40 -36.93 -7.71
N ASN A 627 -4.75 -36.70 -6.44
CA ASN A 627 -5.96 -37.24 -5.84
C ASN A 627 -7.18 -36.50 -6.40
N ASP A 628 -8.14 -37.28 -6.89
CA ASP A 628 -9.31 -36.74 -7.59
C ASP A 628 -10.27 -35.94 -6.70
N GLU A 629 -10.30 -36.20 -5.39
CA GLU A 629 -11.24 -35.57 -4.45
C GLU A 629 -10.61 -34.41 -3.67
N THR A 630 -9.32 -34.49 -3.39
CA THR A 630 -8.62 -33.55 -2.51
C THR A 630 -7.67 -32.61 -3.25
N GLU A 631 -7.42 -32.84 -4.53
CA GLU A 631 -6.40 -32.18 -5.35
C GLU A 631 -4.95 -32.35 -4.86
N ILE A 632 -4.74 -33.14 -3.79
CA ILE A 632 -3.44 -33.46 -3.18
C ILE A 632 -2.62 -34.34 -4.13
N PHE A 633 -1.36 -33.99 -4.33
CA PHE A 633 -0.39 -34.75 -5.10
C PHE A 633 0.20 -35.90 -4.29
N THR A 634 0.39 -37.04 -4.91
CA THR A 634 1.03 -38.23 -4.36
C THR A 634 2.22 -38.61 -5.23
N ILE A 635 3.43 -38.43 -4.72
CA ILE A 635 4.67 -38.86 -5.36
C ILE A 635 4.93 -40.32 -4.98
N VAL A 636 4.81 -41.22 -5.96
CA VAL A 636 5.09 -42.65 -5.82
C VAL A 636 6.53 -42.96 -6.22
N LEU A 637 7.32 -43.40 -5.25
CA LEU A 637 8.70 -43.86 -5.41
C LEU A 637 8.72 -45.37 -5.66
N CYS A 638 9.30 -45.80 -6.77
CA CYS A 638 9.40 -47.20 -7.17
C CYS A 638 10.87 -47.63 -7.23
N GLY A 639 11.21 -48.72 -6.55
CA GLY A 639 12.56 -49.26 -6.52
C GLY A 639 12.63 -50.67 -5.92
N GLU A 640 13.76 -51.36 -6.09
CA GLU A 640 13.99 -52.68 -5.48
C GLU A 640 14.22 -52.57 -3.95
N THR A 641 14.75 -51.44 -3.50
CA THR A 641 15.07 -51.10 -2.10
C THR A 641 14.34 -49.85 -1.64
N ALA A 642 13.66 -49.95 -0.49
CA ALA A 642 12.96 -48.83 0.16
C ALA A 642 13.89 -47.63 0.32
N ALA A 643 13.40 -46.44 -0.07
CA ALA A 643 14.12 -45.20 0.17
C ALA A 643 14.39 -45.04 1.68
N LYS A 644 15.63 -44.68 2.03
CA LYS A 644 16.01 -44.56 3.44
C LYS A 644 15.24 -43.39 4.06
N ASN A 645 14.76 -43.54 5.29
CA ASN A 645 14.00 -42.49 5.98
C ASN A 645 14.73 -41.14 5.98
N ASP A 646 16.06 -41.13 6.11
CA ASP A 646 16.87 -39.90 6.11
C ASP A 646 16.91 -39.20 4.74
N GLU A 647 16.78 -39.94 3.64
CA GLU A 647 16.71 -39.36 2.28
C GLU A 647 15.34 -38.72 2.06
N ILE A 648 14.27 -39.39 2.49
CA ILE A 648 12.89 -38.87 2.44
C ILE A 648 12.72 -37.65 3.36
N GLU A 649 13.35 -37.64 4.55
CA GLU A 649 13.33 -36.47 5.45
C GLU A 649 14.06 -35.26 4.88
N LYS A 650 15.18 -35.46 4.18
CA LYS A 650 15.87 -34.37 3.45
C LYS A 650 14.99 -33.80 2.35
N LEU A 651 14.31 -34.65 1.58
CA LEU A 651 13.34 -34.23 0.56
C LEU A 651 12.18 -33.39 1.14
N LYS A 652 11.60 -33.80 2.28
CA LYS A 652 10.54 -33.05 2.97
C LYS A 652 10.99 -31.66 3.44
N ASN A 653 12.26 -31.52 3.83
CA ASN A 653 12.81 -30.25 4.32
C ASN A 653 13.16 -29.25 3.20
N THR A 654 13.28 -29.70 1.94
CA THR A 654 13.70 -28.86 0.82
C THR A 654 12.53 -28.34 -0.03
N ILE A 655 11.37 -29.01 -0.04
CA ILE A 655 10.34 -28.83 -1.09
C ILE A 655 8.99 -28.29 -0.58
N CYS A 656 8.75 -28.28 0.74
CA CYS A 656 7.46 -28.16 1.42
C CYS A 656 6.31 -27.45 0.69
N ASP A 657 5.31 -28.25 0.34
CA ASP A 657 3.94 -27.86 0.04
C ASP A 657 3.03 -28.86 0.75
N ASP A 658 2.01 -28.37 1.47
CA ASP A 658 1.14 -29.20 2.32
C ASP A 658 0.22 -30.13 1.50
N ASP A 659 0.18 -29.92 0.18
CA ASP A 659 -0.58 -30.71 -0.79
C ASP A 659 0.24 -31.85 -1.45
N ILE A 660 1.39 -32.26 -0.90
CA ILE A 660 2.23 -33.35 -1.46
C ILE A 660 2.46 -34.50 -0.46
N ILE A 661 1.98 -35.70 -0.82
CA ILE A 661 2.14 -36.98 -0.13
C ILE A 661 3.21 -37.81 -0.84
N PHE A 662 4.07 -38.51 -0.09
CA PHE A 662 5.03 -39.48 -0.65
C PHE A 662 4.59 -40.91 -0.34
N VAL A 663 4.56 -41.77 -1.35
CA VAL A 663 4.23 -43.20 -1.25
C VAL A 663 5.39 -44.00 -1.84
N TYR A 664 5.76 -45.11 -1.20
CA TYR A 664 6.81 -45.99 -1.71
C TYR A 664 6.21 -47.33 -2.17
N HIS A 665 6.55 -47.77 -3.37
CA HIS A 665 6.19 -49.06 -3.96
C HIS A 665 7.43 -49.90 -4.24
N ARG A 666 7.39 -51.18 -3.89
CA ARG A 666 8.52 -52.09 -4.04
C ARG A 666 8.40 -52.88 -5.34
N GLY A 667 9.33 -52.67 -6.27
CA GLY A 667 9.33 -53.28 -7.60
C GLY A 667 9.21 -52.25 -8.72
N ARG A 668 9.19 -52.73 -9.97
CA ARG A 668 9.00 -51.92 -11.17
C ARG A 668 7.51 -51.93 -11.51
N ILE A 669 6.92 -50.76 -11.73
CA ILE A 669 5.52 -50.64 -12.14
C ILE A 669 5.50 -50.53 -13.66
N GLU A 670 4.78 -51.43 -14.34
CA GLU A 670 4.55 -51.28 -15.79
C GLU A 670 3.50 -50.18 -16.03
N GLN A 671 3.62 -49.46 -17.16
CA GLN A 671 2.87 -48.24 -17.46
C GLN A 671 1.33 -48.43 -17.43
N ASP A 672 0.88 -49.67 -17.52
CA ASP A 672 -0.51 -50.10 -17.59
C ASP A 672 -1.11 -50.40 -16.19
N GLU A 673 -0.29 -50.44 -15.14
CA GLU A 673 -0.69 -50.76 -13.76
C GLU A 673 -0.86 -49.52 -12.86
N LEU A 674 -0.54 -48.32 -13.34
CA LEU A 674 -0.63 -47.07 -12.57
C LEU A 674 -2.05 -46.76 -12.06
N SER A 675 -3.08 -47.07 -12.84
CA SER A 675 -4.48 -46.81 -12.49
C SER A 675 -5.00 -47.67 -11.34
N VAL A 676 -4.31 -48.78 -11.04
CA VAL A 676 -4.65 -49.69 -9.93
C VAL A 676 -4.17 -49.12 -8.58
N LEU A 677 -3.22 -48.18 -8.57
CA LEU A 677 -2.66 -47.57 -7.36
C LEU A 677 -3.54 -46.45 -6.80
N GLU A 678 -4.34 -45.76 -7.63
CA GLU A 678 -5.35 -44.77 -7.19
C GLU A 678 -6.32 -45.37 -6.16
N ASN A 679 -6.62 -46.67 -6.29
CA ASN A 679 -7.61 -47.37 -5.46
C ASN A 679 -7.02 -48.24 -4.34
N ARG A 680 -5.68 -48.25 -4.17
CA ARG A 680 -4.99 -49.15 -3.22
C ARG A 680 -4.13 -48.45 -2.15
N THR A 681 -4.35 -47.17 -1.91
CA THR A 681 -3.72 -46.46 -0.79
C THR A 681 -4.43 -46.80 0.51
N GLN A 682 -3.89 -47.78 1.26
CA GLN A 682 -4.08 -47.79 2.71
C GLN A 682 -3.49 -46.48 3.25
N GLU A 683 -4.32 -45.68 3.93
CA GLU A 683 -3.90 -44.51 4.68
C GLU A 683 -2.70 -44.84 5.57
N TYR A 684 -1.53 -44.38 5.16
CA TYR A 684 -0.37 -44.25 6.04
C TYR A 684 -0.23 -42.77 6.39
N CYS A 685 -1.00 -42.34 7.39
CA CYS A 685 -0.80 -41.06 8.05
C CYS A 685 0.55 -41.09 8.78
N TYR A 686 1.57 -40.42 8.22
CA TYR A 686 2.82 -40.14 8.91
C TYR A 686 2.78 -38.75 9.56
N PRO A 687 3.35 -38.61 10.78
CA PRO A 687 3.13 -37.46 11.63
C PRO A 687 3.74 -36.17 11.07
N GLN A 688 3.08 -35.05 11.36
CA GLN A 688 3.50 -33.70 11.00
C GLN A 688 4.95 -33.41 11.37
N ARG A 689 5.65 -32.61 10.54
CA ARG A 689 7.02 -32.11 10.80
C ARG A 689 7.11 -31.60 12.24
N LYS A 690 8.05 -32.16 13.00
CA LYS A 690 8.33 -31.70 14.35
C LYS A 690 9.09 -30.37 14.26
N LYS A 691 8.39 -29.26 14.48
CA LYS A 691 8.94 -27.88 14.54
C LYS A 691 10.16 -27.81 15.45
N SER A 692 11.20 -27.06 15.07
CA SER A 692 12.38 -26.87 15.93
C SER A 692 12.00 -26.19 17.25
N LEU A 693 12.86 -26.29 18.28
CA LEU A 693 12.60 -25.58 19.55
C LEU A 693 12.53 -24.07 19.34
N THR A 694 13.31 -23.54 18.40
CA THR A 694 13.31 -22.14 18.00
C THR A 694 12.03 -21.77 17.26
N GLU A 695 11.60 -22.57 16.28
CA GLU A 695 10.32 -22.37 15.58
C GLU A 695 9.13 -22.45 16.56
N GLN A 696 9.13 -23.37 17.52
CA GLN A 696 8.08 -23.46 18.54
C GLN A 696 8.02 -22.21 19.42
N LYS A 697 9.17 -21.68 19.83
CA LYS A 697 9.24 -20.41 20.57
C LYS A 697 8.79 -19.23 19.71
N LEU A 698 9.22 -19.16 18.46
CA LEU A 698 8.80 -18.12 17.51
C LEU A 698 7.30 -18.15 17.25
N ILE A 699 6.69 -19.34 17.10
CA ILE A 699 5.24 -19.50 17.00
C ILE A 699 4.57 -18.90 18.24
N ASN A 700 5.06 -19.18 19.46
CA ASN A 700 4.48 -18.62 20.67
C ASN A 700 4.61 -17.09 20.73
N ILE A 701 5.74 -16.54 20.27
CA ILE A 701 5.95 -15.09 20.15
C ILE A 701 4.96 -14.49 19.13
N TRP A 702 4.86 -15.07 17.93
CA TRP A 702 3.92 -14.65 16.89
C TRP A 702 2.47 -14.73 17.37
N LYS A 703 2.07 -15.84 18.02
CA LYS A 703 0.73 -16.00 18.62
C LYS A 703 0.43 -14.88 19.61
N SER A 704 1.40 -14.54 20.47
CA SER A 704 1.24 -13.46 21.44
C SER A 704 1.10 -12.08 20.81
N ILE A 705 1.71 -11.84 19.64
CA ILE A 705 1.72 -10.53 18.97
C ILE A 705 0.53 -10.39 18.01
N LEU A 706 0.20 -11.44 17.27
CA LEU A 706 -0.89 -11.45 16.31
C LEU A 706 -2.25 -11.58 17.00
N GLY A 707 -2.32 -12.23 18.17
CA GLY A 707 -3.55 -12.43 18.93
C GLY A 707 -4.40 -13.62 18.45
N HIS A 708 -3.89 -14.40 17.48
CA HIS A 708 -4.48 -15.64 16.99
C HIS A 708 -3.38 -16.65 16.64
N ASP A 709 -3.75 -17.90 16.37
CA ASP A 709 -2.84 -18.95 15.92
C ASP A 709 -3.18 -19.57 14.57
N MET A 710 -4.03 -18.89 13.80
CA MET A 710 -4.35 -19.18 12.41
C MET A 710 -3.18 -18.80 11.48
N PHE A 711 -2.02 -19.45 11.64
CA PHE A 711 -0.87 -19.32 10.74
C PHE A 711 0.07 -20.55 10.80
N GLY A 712 0.65 -20.91 9.67
CA GLY A 712 1.71 -21.89 9.48
C GLY A 712 3.11 -21.28 9.64
N ILE A 713 4.14 -22.14 9.64
CA ILE A 713 5.53 -21.68 9.81
C ILE A 713 6.12 -20.98 8.57
N TYR A 714 5.45 -21.09 7.43
CA TYR A 714 5.83 -20.48 6.16
C TYR A 714 4.92 -19.32 5.78
N ASP A 715 3.95 -19.00 6.63
CA ASP A 715 3.08 -17.86 6.37
C ASP A 715 3.84 -16.57 6.61
N HIS A 716 3.70 -15.65 5.67
CA HIS A 716 4.34 -14.36 5.74
C HIS A 716 3.71 -13.54 6.87
N PHE A 717 4.54 -12.98 7.77
CA PHE A 717 4.10 -12.28 8.99
C PHE A 717 3.02 -11.23 8.71
N TYR A 718 3.16 -10.51 7.59
CA TYR A 718 2.25 -9.43 7.24
C TYR A 718 0.95 -9.91 6.60
N GLU A 719 0.93 -11.09 5.97
CA GLU A 719 -0.27 -11.69 5.40
C GLU A 719 -1.19 -12.22 6.52
N VAL A 720 -0.60 -12.71 7.61
CA VAL A 720 -1.33 -13.22 8.77
C VAL A 720 -1.66 -12.13 9.81
N GLY A 721 -1.79 -10.87 9.36
CA GLY A 721 -2.23 -9.77 10.23
C GLY A 721 -1.11 -9.02 10.97
N GLY A 722 0.15 -9.23 10.61
CA GLY A 722 1.28 -8.39 11.02
C GLY A 722 1.23 -6.99 10.36
N ASN A 723 1.87 -6.00 11.00
CA ASN A 723 1.96 -4.62 10.50
C ASN A 723 3.21 -3.92 11.05
N SER A 724 3.45 -2.66 10.66
CA SER A 724 4.65 -1.89 11.08
C SER A 724 4.76 -1.68 12.60
N VAL A 725 3.66 -1.78 13.35
CA VAL A 725 3.68 -1.75 14.82
C VAL A 725 4.04 -3.14 15.38
N LYS A 726 3.38 -4.18 14.89
CA LYS A 726 3.59 -5.56 15.32
C LYS A 726 4.98 -6.09 14.97
N VAL A 727 5.60 -5.63 13.88
CA VAL A 727 6.98 -6.03 13.54
C VAL A 727 7.99 -5.50 14.56
N LEU A 728 7.77 -4.33 15.15
CA LEU A 728 8.62 -3.82 16.24
C LEU A 728 8.43 -4.61 17.53
N GLN A 729 7.18 -4.99 17.82
CA GLN A 729 6.88 -5.87 18.94
C GLN A 729 7.53 -7.24 18.75
N LEU A 730 7.52 -7.75 17.52
CA LEU A 730 8.16 -9.00 17.12
C LEU A 730 9.67 -8.92 17.30
N GLN A 731 10.31 -7.87 16.78
CA GLN A 731 11.72 -7.61 16.96
C GLN A 731 12.11 -7.59 18.45
N LYS A 732 11.36 -6.83 19.26
CA LYS A 732 11.59 -6.72 20.70
C LYS A 732 11.45 -8.08 21.39
N ALA A 733 10.37 -8.81 21.11
CA ALA A 733 10.10 -10.10 21.73
C ALA A 733 11.14 -11.16 21.34
N ILE A 734 11.60 -11.17 20.07
CA ILE A 734 12.68 -12.05 19.61
C ILE A 734 14.00 -11.67 20.30
N ASN A 735 14.40 -10.40 20.27
CA ASN A 735 15.63 -9.93 20.91
C ASN A 735 15.67 -10.24 22.41
N GLN A 736 14.53 -10.11 23.10
CA GLN A 736 14.42 -10.45 24.52
C GLN A 736 14.42 -11.96 24.78
N SER A 737 13.71 -12.75 23.97
CA SER A 737 13.53 -14.18 24.20
C SER A 737 14.74 -15.02 23.79
N PHE A 738 15.51 -14.53 22.83
CA PHE A 738 16.69 -15.22 22.27
C PHE A 738 18.01 -14.51 22.60
N GLU A 739 17.97 -13.37 23.31
CA GLU A 739 19.16 -12.57 23.68
C GLU A 739 20.01 -12.12 22.47
N VAL A 740 19.34 -11.85 21.34
CA VAL A 740 19.97 -11.41 20.07
C VAL A 740 19.78 -9.91 19.81
N LYS A 741 20.52 -9.36 18.85
CA LYS A 741 20.39 -7.98 18.36
C LYS A 741 19.93 -7.94 16.90
N LEU A 742 18.76 -8.52 16.65
CA LEU A 742 18.13 -8.52 15.34
C LEU A 742 17.65 -7.10 15.00
N LYS A 743 17.98 -6.59 13.80
CA LYS A 743 17.52 -5.30 13.27
C LYS A 743 16.13 -5.43 12.65
N ILE A 744 15.37 -4.34 12.59
CA ILE A 744 14.02 -4.37 11.97
C ILE A 744 14.12 -4.81 10.51
N THR A 745 15.16 -4.35 9.80
CA THR A 745 15.48 -4.73 8.43
C THR A 745 15.55 -6.25 8.26
N ASP A 746 16.08 -6.97 9.24
CA ASP A 746 16.21 -8.43 9.19
C ASP A 746 14.82 -9.10 9.20
N LEU A 747 13.79 -8.50 9.83
CA LEU A 747 12.42 -9.03 9.82
C LEU A 747 11.66 -8.78 8.51
N PHE A 748 12.10 -7.81 7.72
CA PHE A 748 11.58 -7.63 6.35
C PHE A 748 12.18 -8.66 5.40
N VAL A 749 13.43 -9.08 5.64
CA VAL A 749 14.11 -10.14 4.87
C VAL A 749 13.62 -11.52 5.28
N TYR A 750 13.52 -11.79 6.59
CA TYR A 750 13.07 -13.05 7.16
C TYR A 750 11.66 -12.90 7.73
N ASN A 751 10.68 -13.05 6.86
CA ASN A 751 9.29 -12.68 7.14
C ASN A 751 8.41 -13.88 7.56
N THR A 752 8.93 -15.11 7.54
CA THR A 752 8.26 -16.32 8.05
C THR A 752 8.89 -16.85 9.34
N VAL A 753 8.13 -17.62 10.14
CA VAL A 753 8.64 -18.31 11.34
C VAL A 753 9.82 -19.22 10.99
N SER A 754 9.78 -19.91 9.84
CA SER A 754 10.83 -20.85 9.46
C SER A 754 12.11 -20.14 9.02
N GLU A 755 12.02 -19.03 8.31
CA GLU A 755 13.20 -18.19 7.98
C GLU A 755 13.80 -17.55 9.23
N GLN A 756 12.97 -17.00 10.11
CA GLN A 756 13.43 -16.45 11.39
C GLN A 756 14.07 -17.53 12.25
N GLY A 757 13.50 -18.73 12.28
CA GLY A 757 14.04 -19.88 13.01
C GLY A 757 15.42 -20.27 12.48
N ARG A 758 15.56 -20.39 11.15
CA ARG A 758 16.85 -20.66 10.50
C ARG A 758 17.88 -19.58 10.79
N TYR A 759 17.50 -18.30 10.71
CA TYR A 759 18.39 -17.18 10.99
C TYR A 759 18.90 -17.21 12.44
N LEU A 760 18.03 -17.47 13.40
CA LEU A 760 18.39 -17.54 14.82
C LEU A 760 19.22 -18.79 15.17
N ASP A 761 18.96 -19.91 14.49
CA ASP A 761 19.68 -21.17 14.72
C ASP A 761 21.09 -21.18 14.08
N GLN A 762 21.35 -20.36 13.05
CA GLN A 762 22.61 -20.35 12.30
C GLN A 762 23.73 -19.48 12.89
N GLY A 763 23.44 -18.55 13.80
CA GLY A 763 24.45 -17.86 14.61
C GLY A 763 25.50 -16.99 13.88
N GLU A 764 25.50 -16.90 12.55
CA GLU A 764 26.40 -16.07 11.75
C GLU A 764 25.61 -15.18 10.81
N THR A 765 25.91 -13.88 10.83
CA THR A 765 25.62 -12.93 9.76
C THR A 765 26.36 -13.35 8.49
N PRO A 766 25.67 -13.74 7.41
CA PRO A 766 26.25 -13.62 6.08
C PRO A 766 26.25 -12.11 5.77
N GLU A 767 27.40 -11.54 5.48
CA GLU A 767 27.49 -10.31 4.69
C GLU A 767 26.87 -10.63 3.32
N ALA A 768 25.55 -10.56 3.23
CA ALA A 768 24.90 -10.44 1.95
C ALA A 768 25.17 -9.00 1.50
N GLU A 769 26.09 -8.86 0.55
CA GLU A 769 26.12 -7.70 -0.34
C GLU A 769 24.71 -7.57 -0.93
N VAL A 770 23.93 -6.67 -0.32
CA VAL A 770 22.70 -6.17 -0.91
C VAL A 770 23.17 -5.24 -2.03
N GLU A 771 23.28 -5.78 -3.24
CA GLU A 771 23.15 -4.93 -4.42
C GLU A 771 21.81 -4.21 -4.28
N CYS A 772 21.91 -2.91 -4.02
CA CYS A 772 20.82 -2.01 -3.75
C CYS A 772 19.67 -2.22 -4.73
N MET A 773 18.57 -2.85 -4.26
CA MET A 773 17.25 -2.51 -4.77
C MET A 773 16.99 -1.07 -4.36
N HIS A 774 17.34 -0.16 -5.27
CA HIS A 774 16.94 1.24 -5.22
C HIS A 774 15.41 1.26 -5.31
N PHE A 775 14.76 1.66 -4.23
CA PHE A 775 13.33 1.93 -4.16
C PHE A 775 12.99 3.22 -4.91
#